data_AF-J9G3Q7-F1
#
_entry.id   AF-J9G3Q7-F1
#
_cell.length_a   1.000
_cell.length_b   1.000
_cell.length_c   1.000
_cell.angle_alpha   90.00
_cell.angle_beta   90.00
_cell.angle_gamma   90.00
#
_symmetry.space_group_name_H-M   'P 1'
#
loop_
_entity.id
_entity.type
_entity.pdbx_description
1 polymer ?
#
loop_
_entity_poly.entity_id
_entity_poly.type
_entity_poly.pdbx_seq_one_letter_code
_entity_poly.pdbx_strand_id
1 'polypeptide(L)'
;MLSRLAVQKVVGEKPAVPPQLVSPAKYAYNWLPYGREVVINVEWPTDQATQVARIDIDLEPGYEANLINKNTYFPATFRLDGGGVFPDMEEKVNIKGRGNSSWNMPKKPYRLKFDTSVKPFGLTKGKSWVLLANALKGSMLCNAVGMKIARMTGTAGANDIIPVELYINGQYRGSYTFTQHVGLHNNSVDVDETNAVLLELDSYYDEPYKFRSAYFNLPVNVKAPDLEELPSTQATGQLSRIRNDFNRLCKTVYSGAKFDQLMDATMLARYLLVNEWILNLELHHPKSTFLYREDLQALHSKYVFGPVWDLDWAYGYETTTNYCMGPTDVDFYNARNGSGMQFFRALRQGSEAVRRASYAEWTRIMKEHREEILNYVDDYFSYARPSLEHNADLWGDGKNYRDIADRFKRWLDERAHYIYSHMEAFDLEEKLPINAGDVNGDGSISLADVVALQHYILGQQTEPIDLQQADVDGNKRINVNDLVHLVALVLQTETDAARWSRLPQAKTALKAEHFVAIPGDVATLPLLMKVRGDEPAGLQFDLQLPKDMKLDKVMLPDTWCNMKVQFSQRDDQCYRVVLYGNKGNALPKGTAQIELRLLAQQQIATEERTVNITAATLTDCNGNDQRLTCQPVKFDMEATGVNSTTATDWSVTGGKTLTVRTEHAGSLRIYGLDSRIVRTCQLKPGTNTFDLPTGTYIINGQKVVIHR
;
A
#
# COMPACT_ATOMS: atom_id res chain seq x y z
N MET A 1 16.02 28.88 -1.76
CA MET A 1 15.08 29.71 -2.55
C MET A 1 13.96 30.14 -1.60
N LEU A 2 13.62 31.42 -1.46
CA LEU A 2 12.52 31.86 -0.56
C LEU A 2 11.17 31.55 -1.22
N SER A 3 10.59 30.39 -0.94
CA SER A 3 9.24 30.03 -1.40
C SER A 3 8.20 30.76 -0.52
N ARG A 4 7.44 31.69 -1.10
CA ARG A 4 6.27 32.28 -0.43
C ARG A 4 5.09 31.33 -0.60
N LEU A 5 4.70 30.64 0.47
CA LEU A 5 3.44 29.89 0.51
C LEU A 5 2.29 30.83 0.89
N ALA A 6 1.32 30.99 0.00
CA ALA A 6 0.07 31.67 0.31
C ALA A 6 -0.91 30.64 0.92
N VAL A 7 -1.06 30.64 2.24
CA VAL A 7 -2.04 29.79 2.93
C VAL A 7 -3.44 30.36 2.69
N GLN A 8 -4.24 29.72 1.83
CA GLN A 8 -5.59 30.19 1.51
C GLN A 8 -6.66 29.80 2.55
N LYS A 9 -6.39 28.81 3.41
CA LYS A 9 -7.34 28.36 4.45
C LYS A 9 -6.65 27.55 5.56
N VAL A 10 -6.92 27.89 6.82
CA VAL A 10 -6.56 27.08 8.01
C VAL A 10 -7.76 26.18 8.33
N VAL A 11 -7.56 24.86 8.37
CA VAL A 11 -8.65 23.87 8.57
C VAL A 11 -8.66 23.28 10.00
N GLY A 12 -7.82 23.77 10.92
CA GLY A 12 -7.89 23.44 12.35
C GLY A 12 -6.56 23.62 13.10
N GLU A 13 -6.65 23.91 14.40
CA GLU A 13 -5.52 23.89 15.35
C GLU A 13 -5.38 22.49 15.96
N LYS A 14 -4.25 21.82 15.73
CA LYS A 14 -3.88 20.58 16.45
C LYS A 14 -3.04 20.93 17.69
N PRO A 15 -3.27 20.30 18.86
CA PRO A 15 -2.28 20.29 19.93
C PRO A 15 -1.05 19.48 19.48
N ALA A 16 0.12 19.82 20.02
CA ALA A 16 1.44 19.34 19.59
C ALA A 16 1.59 17.80 19.60
N VAL A 17 1.24 17.17 18.49
CA VAL A 17 1.77 15.87 18.09
C VAL A 17 3.18 16.12 17.54
N PRO A 18 4.22 15.41 17.99
CA PRO A 18 5.54 15.52 17.36
C PRO A 18 5.39 15.24 15.87
N PRO A 19 5.90 16.10 14.97
CA PRO A 19 5.73 15.90 13.55
C PRO A 19 6.24 14.51 13.15
N GLN A 20 5.34 13.69 12.61
CA GLN A 20 5.71 12.47 11.92
C GLN A 20 6.48 12.91 10.67
N LEU A 21 7.72 12.45 10.50
CA LEU A 21 8.59 12.80 9.39
C LEU A 21 7.88 12.56 8.04
N VAL A 22 7.44 13.64 7.39
CA VAL A 22 7.08 13.65 5.97
C VAL A 22 8.25 14.27 5.23
N SER A 23 9.39 13.57 5.20
CA SER A 23 10.64 14.06 4.59
C SER A 23 11.18 15.34 5.29
N PRO A 24 12.48 15.65 5.24
CA PRO A 24 13.12 16.39 6.32
C PRO A 24 12.91 17.91 6.13
N ALA A 25 11.77 18.44 6.55
CA ALA A 25 11.55 19.87 6.67
C ALA A 25 11.37 20.23 8.15
N LYS A 26 12.18 21.16 8.66
CA LYS A 26 11.87 21.87 9.90
C LYS A 26 11.11 23.13 9.53
N TYR A 27 9.98 23.39 10.20
CA TYR A 27 9.22 24.60 9.97
C TYR A 27 8.96 25.38 11.26
N ALA A 28 8.97 26.71 11.15
CA ALA A 28 8.58 27.63 12.21
C ALA A 28 7.64 28.69 11.64
N TYR A 29 6.66 29.10 12.45
CA TYR A 29 5.74 30.18 12.08
C TYR A 29 5.54 31.14 13.25
N ASN A 30 5.33 32.42 12.92
CA ASN A 30 4.98 33.46 13.89
C ASN A 30 3.51 33.85 13.70
N TRP A 31 2.73 33.78 14.77
CA TRP A 31 1.33 34.19 14.78
C TRP A 31 1.24 35.69 15.09
N LEU A 32 0.64 36.48 14.18
CA LEU A 32 0.33 37.88 14.42
C LEU A 32 -1.18 38.02 14.70
N PRO A 33 -1.59 38.52 15.88
CA PRO A 33 -2.98 38.41 16.36
C PRO A 33 -4.04 39.10 15.50
N TYR A 34 -3.65 39.94 14.54
CA TYR A 34 -4.59 40.66 13.66
C TYR A 34 -4.15 40.71 12.17
N GLY A 35 -3.25 39.82 11.73
CA GLY A 35 -2.76 39.77 10.34
C GLY A 35 -2.91 38.38 9.74
N ARG A 36 -3.54 38.28 8.56
CA ARG A 36 -3.80 37.01 7.85
C ARG A 36 -2.56 36.38 7.18
N GLU A 37 -1.39 36.98 7.37
CA GLU A 37 -0.14 36.49 6.79
C GLU A 37 0.66 35.72 7.85
N VAL A 38 0.77 34.42 7.64
CA VAL A 38 1.67 33.55 8.39
C VAL A 38 2.92 33.35 7.53
N VAL A 39 4.07 33.78 8.04
CA VAL A 39 5.36 33.43 7.42
C VAL A 39 5.78 32.07 7.93
N ILE A 40 5.89 31.10 7.01
CA ILE A 40 6.42 29.77 7.29
C ILE A 40 7.87 29.77 6.81
N ASN A 41 8.82 29.64 7.73
CA ASN A 41 10.20 29.36 7.39
C ASN A 41 10.34 27.85 7.29
N VAL A 42 10.78 27.35 6.13
CA VAL A 42 11.06 25.93 5.92
C VAL A 42 12.56 25.77 5.73
N GLU A 43 13.17 24.96 6.59
CA GLU A 43 14.58 24.57 6.50
C GLU A 43 14.67 23.10 6.12
N TRP A 44 15.36 22.82 5.01
CA TRP A 44 15.69 21.46 4.57
C TRP A 44 17.10 21.12 5.06
N PRO A 45 17.29 20.11 5.93
CA PRO A 45 18.62 19.68 6.39
C PRO A 45 19.57 19.32 5.24
N THR A 46 19.04 18.84 4.11
CA THR A 46 19.83 18.59 2.90
C THR A 46 20.49 19.84 2.32
N ASP A 47 19.88 21.02 2.48
CA ASP A 47 20.44 22.30 2.02
C ASP A 47 21.64 22.74 2.86
N GLN A 48 21.73 22.24 4.10
CA GLN A 48 22.82 22.52 5.05
C GLN A 48 23.84 21.38 5.12
N ALA A 49 23.52 20.23 4.53
CA ALA A 49 24.37 19.06 4.54
C ALA A 49 25.61 19.30 3.66
N THR A 50 26.79 19.08 4.24
CA THR A 50 28.06 19.18 3.52
C THR A 50 28.47 17.86 2.86
N GLN A 51 27.79 16.77 3.22
CA GLN A 51 28.04 15.40 2.74
C GLN A 51 26.76 14.56 2.83
N VAL A 52 26.73 13.46 2.07
CA VAL A 52 25.71 12.43 2.23
C VAL A 52 25.98 11.60 3.49
N ALA A 53 24.99 10.81 3.90
CA ALA A 53 25.15 9.89 5.02
C ALA A 53 26.27 8.86 4.79
N ARG A 54 26.88 8.40 5.87
CA ARG A 54 27.97 7.43 5.87
C ARG A 54 27.50 6.12 6.50
N ILE A 55 27.86 5.00 5.86
CA ILE A 55 27.65 3.66 6.40
C ILE A 55 29.01 2.98 6.58
N ASP A 56 29.28 2.53 7.80
CA ASP A 56 30.40 1.64 8.12
C ASP A 56 29.88 0.22 8.37
N ILE A 57 30.50 -0.75 7.68
CA ILE A 57 30.30 -2.18 7.90
C ILE A 57 31.60 -2.76 8.47
N ASP A 58 31.59 -3.06 9.76
CA ASP A 58 32.71 -3.67 10.45
C ASP A 58 32.48 -5.18 10.58
N LEU A 59 33.15 -5.95 9.73
CA LEU A 59 33.08 -7.41 9.74
C LEU A 59 33.61 -7.96 11.06
N GLU A 60 33.00 -9.05 11.54
CA GLU A 60 33.48 -9.71 12.76
C GLU A 60 34.90 -10.31 12.58
N PRO A 61 35.66 -10.49 13.67
CA PRO A 61 37.00 -11.08 13.59
C PRO A 61 37.01 -12.42 12.84
N GLY A 62 37.93 -12.57 11.89
CA GLY A 62 38.04 -13.76 11.03
C GLY A 62 37.36 -13.64 9.67
N TYR A 63 36.61 -12.56 9.42
CA TYR A 63 36.02 -12.26 8.11
C TYR A 63 36.78 -11.13 7.40
N GLU A 64 37.14 -11.34 6.13
CA GLU A 64 37.85 -10.34 5.31
C GLU A 64 36.97 -9.84 4.15
N ALA A 65 37.05 -8.54 3.86
CA ALA A 65 36.18 -7.88 2.89
C ALA A 65 36.34 -8.41 1.44
N ASN A 66 37.55 -8.82 1.05
CA ASN A 66 37.86 -9.46 -0.24
C ASN A 66 37.28 -10.88 -0.37
N LEU A 67 36.84 -11.50 0.73
CA LEU A 67 36.24 -12.85 0.73
C LEU A 67 34.70 -12.83 0.67
N ILE A 68 34.07 -11.65 0.76
CA ILE A 68 32.62 -11.51 0.61
C ILE A 68 32.19 -12.07 -0.75
N ASN A 69 31.20 -12.96 -0.74
CA ASN A 69 30.66 -13.62 -1.92
C ASN A 69 29.12 -13.63 -1.90
N LYS A 70 28.48 -14.15 -2.96
CA LYS A 70 27.00 -14.13 -3.10
C LYS A 70 26.25 -15.21 -2.31
N ASN A 71 26.97 -16.23 -1.85
CA ASN A 71 26.39 -17.46 -1.30
C ASN A 71 26.37 -17.43 0.23
N THR A 72 27.38 -16.83 0.85
CA THR A 72 27.56 -16.84 2.31
C THR A 72 27.38 -15.44 2.90
N TYR A 73 26.59 -15.35 3.97
CA TYR A 73 26.48 -14.15 4.78
C TYR A 73 27.63 -14.05 5.78
N PHE A 74 28.24 -12.87 5.87
CA PHE A 74 29.28 -12.54 6.84
C PHE A 74 28.66 -11.67 7.93
N PRO A 75 28.81 -12.02 9.21
CA PRO A 75 28.33 -11.20 10.31
C PRO A 75 29.19 -9.94 10.44
N ALA A 76 28.53 -8.83 10.76
CA ALA A 76 29.13 -7.51 10.85
C ALA A 76 28.35 -6.60 11.81
N THR A 77 28.96 -5.47 12.15
CA THR A 77 28.28 -4.35 12.80
C THR A 77 28.03 -3.27 11.75
N PHE A 78 26.78 -2.84 11.63
CA PHE A 78 26.33 -1.73 10.79
C PHE A 78 26.31 -0.45 11.62
N ARG A 79 26.96 0.60 11.15
CA ARG A 79 26.87 1.95 11.73
C ARG A 79 26.45 2.93 10.65
N LEU A 80 25.41 3.70 10.92
CA LEU A 80 24.94 4.80 10.10
C LEU A 80 25.20 6.11 10.83
N ASP A 81 25.99 6.97 10.19
CA ASP A 81 26.04 8.41 10.48
C ASP A 81 25.11 9.09 9.47
N GLY A 82 24.00 9.63 9.98
CA GLY A 82 22.97 10.28 9.17
C GLY A 82 23.34 11.68 8.69
N GLY A 83 24.53 12.19 9.02
CA GLY A 83 25.05 13.47 8.54
C GLY A 83 24.21 14.68 8.94
N GLY A 84 23.43 14.58 10.03
CA GLY A 84 22.46 15.59 10.47
C GLY A 84 21.17 15.67 9.63
N VAL A 85 21.07 14.89 8.54
CA VAL A 85 19.86 14.77 7.71
C VAL A 85 18.96 13.65 8.20
N PHE A 86 19.57 12.52 8.57
CA PHE A 86 18.90 11.30 9.00
C PHE A 86 19.31 10.94 10.44
N PRO A 87 18.52 10.11 11.15
CA PRO A 87 18.93 9.60 12.45
C PRO A 87 20.10 8.60 12.31
N ASP A 88 21.04 8.69 13.25
CA ASP A 88 22.11 7.72 13.39
C ASP A 88 21.57 6.37 13.89
N MET A 89 22.27 5.28 13.56
CA MET A 89 21.97 3.98 14.15
C MET A 89 23.20 3.08 14.20
N GLU A 90 23.20 2.14 15.13
CA GLU A 90 24.14 1.03 15.18
C GLU A 90 23.36 -0.27 15.40
N GLU A 91 23.60 -1.29 14.57
CA GLU A 91 22.94 -2.59 14.67
C GLU A 91 23.82 -3.75 14.19
N LYS A 92 23.47 -4.97 14.61
CA LYS A 92 24.06 -6.18 14.04
C LYS A 92 23.45 -6.49 12.68
N VAL A 93 24.32 -6.85 11.72
CA VAL A 93 23.90 -7.13 10.35
C VAL A 93 24.70 -8.28 9.76
N ASN A 94 24.09 -8.97 8.81
CA ASN A 94 24.76 -9.92 7.93
C ASN A 94 24.91 -9.31 6.53
N ILE A 95 26.13 -9.30 5.99
CA ILE A 95 26.43 -8.79 4.65
C ILE A 95 26.80 -9.94 3.70
N LYS A 96 26.32 -9.87 2.45
CA LYS A 96 26.83 -10.70 1.36
C LYS A 96 26.86 -9.95 0.04
N GLY A 97 27.55 -10.52 -0.93
CA GLY A 97 27.52 -10.06 -2.31
C GLY A 97 26.17 -10.25 -2.97
N ARG A 98 25.86 -9.44 -3.99
CA ARG A 98 24.65 -9.64 -4.82
C ARG A 98 24.90 -9.28 -6.29
N GLY A 99 23.85 -9.42 -7.09
CA GLY A 99 23.84 -8.99 -8.48
C GLY A 99 24.38 -10.06 -9.43
N ASN A 100 24.04 -9.89 -10.70
CA ASN A 100 24.45 -10.78 -11.77
C ASN A 100 25.65 -10.17 -12.50
N SER A 101 25.43 -9.38 -13.55
CA SER A 101 26.51 -8.69 -14.28
C SER A 101 27.33 -7.76 -13.38
N SER A 102 26.67 -6.99 -12.50
CA SER A 102 27.30 -6.04 -11.59
C SER A 102 28.24 -6.68 -10.57
N TRP A 103 28.04 -7.95 -10.21
CA TRP A 103 28.97 -8.67 -9.34
C TRP A 103 30.34 -8.87 -9.97
N ASN A 104 30.43 -8.89 -11.30
CA ASN A 104 31.71 -9.08 -12.00
C ASN A 104 32.46 -7.75 -12.23
N MET A 105 31.88 -6.61 -11.84
CA MET A 105 32.51 -5.29 -11.95
C MET A 105 33.47 -5.04 -10.76
N PRO A 106 34.47 -4.13 -10.88
CA PRO A 106 35.41 -3.86 -9.78
C PRO A 106 34.73 -3.42 -8.48
N LYS A 107 33.74 -2.52 -8.59
CA LYS A 107 32.95 -2.03 -7.46
C LYS A 107 31.74 -2.94 -7.22
N LYS A 108 31.74 -3.66 -6.09
CA LYS A 108 30.76 -4.73 -5.81
C LYS A 108 29.50 -4.19 -5.12
N PRO A 109 28.29 -4.63 -5.52
CA PRO A 109 27.06 -4.37 -4.76
C PRO A 109 26.85 -5.39 -3.64
N TYR A 110 26.14 -4.99 -2.58
CA TYR A 110 25.94 -5.82 -1.40
C TYR A 110 24.47 -5.93 -1.00
N ARG A 111 24.11 -7.02 -0.33
CA ARG A 111 22.85 -7.21 0.39
C ARG A 111 23.14 -7.26 1.88
N LEU A 112 22.32 -6.56 2.64
CA LEU A 112 22.32 -6.51 4.09
C LEU A 112 21.09 -7.25 4.62
N LYS A 113 21.26 -8.08 5.64
CA LYS A 113 20.18 -8.78 6.33
C LYS A 113 20.33 -8.62 7.85
N PHE A 114 19.40 -7.91 8.46
CA PHE A 114 19.32 -7.75 9.91
C PHE A 114 18.52 -8.91 10.53
N ASP A 115 18.81 -9.25 11.78
CA ASP A 115 18.13 -10.35 12.49
C ASP A 115 16.66 -10.00 12.78
N THR A 116 16.42 -8.75 13.16
CA THR A 116 15.10 -8.14 13.38
C THR A 116 14.83 -7.02 12.39
N SER A 117 13.56 -6.65 12.21
CA SER A 117 13.20 -5.51 11.34
C SER A 117 13.64 -4.21 12.00
N VAL A 118 14.44 -3.42 11.29
CA VAL A 118 15.02 -2.15 11.77
C VAL A 118 14.60 -0.99 10.85
N LYS A 119 14.84 0.27 11.26
CA LYS A 119 14.48 1.48 10.51
C LYS A 119 15.71 2.33 10.12
N PRO A 120 16.61 1.85 9.24
CA PRO A 120 17.70 2.66 8.73
C PRO A 120 17.16 3.95 8.13
N PHE A 121 17.81 5.07 8.42
CA PHE A 121 17.38 6.42 8.00
C PHE A 121 15.98 6.84 8.50
N GLY A 122 15.38 6.11 9.44
CA GLY A 122 14.00 6.33 9.87
C GLY A 122 12.93 5.81 8.89
N LEU A 123 13.31 5.01 7.89
CA LEU A 123 12.41 4.43 6.89
C LEU A 123 11.43 3.40 7.49
N THR A 124 10.50 2.93 6.66
CA THR A 124 9.64 1.78 7.00
C THR A 124 10.49 0.60 7.46
N LYS A 125 10.07 -0.08 8.53
CA LYS A 125 10.87 -1.14 9.15
C LYS A 125 11.08 -2.32 8.20
N GLY A 126 12.30 -2.85 8.12
CA GLY A 126 12.67 -3.92 7.20
C GLY A 126 13.85 -4.76 7.68
N LYS A 127 13.91 -6.02 7.24
CA LYS A 127 15.05 -6.92 7.53
C LYS A 127 16.11 -6.94 6.44
N SER A 128 15.72 -6.90 5.17
CA SER A 128 16.66 -6.98 4.05
C SER A 128 16.77 -5.64 3.32
N TRP A 129 18.00 -5.18 3.16
CA TRP A 129 18.35 -3.94 2.48
C TRP A 129 19.47 -4.17 1.48
N VAL A 130 19.70 -3.21 0.61
CA VAL A 130 20.61 -3.34 -0.52
C VAL A 130 21.47 -2.10 -0.65
N LEU A 131 22.74 -2.32 -0.97
CA LEU A 131 23.70 -1.31 -1.37
C LEU A 131 23.98 -1.50 -2.86
N LEU A 132 23.35 -0.68 -3.70
CA LEU A 132 23.60 -0.65 -5.14
C LEU A 132 24.89 0.13 -5.40
N ALA A 133 25.79 -0.49 -6.18
CA ALA A 133 27.09 0.10 -6.48
C ALA A 133 27.04 1.20 -7.55
N ASN A 134 26.01 1.20 -8.41
CA ASN A 134 25.95 2.04 -9.62
C ASN A 134 27.30 2.04 -10.36
N ALA A 135 27.85 0.84 -10.58
CA ALA A 135 29.24 0.65 -11.02
C ALA A 135 29.48 0.96 -12.50
N LEU A 136 28.42 1.22 -13.28
CA LEU A 136 28.53 1.68 -14.66
C LEU A 136 28.90 3.16 -14.68
N LYS A 137 29.88 3.51 -15.51
CA LYS A 137 30.33 4.89 -15.64
C LYS A 137 29.16 5.81 -16.02
N GLY A 138 28.90 6.80 -15.17
CA GLY A 138 27.83 7.79 -15.38
C GLY A 138 26.43 7.35 -14.90
N SER A 139 26.26 6.17 -14.30
CA SER A 139 24.93 5.66 -13.90
C SER A 139 24.43 6.15 -12.53
N MET A 140 25.22 6.96 -11.83
CA MET A 140 24.97 7.36 -10.43
C MET A 140 23.63 8.09 -10.18
N LEU A 141 23.01 8.64 -11.23
CA LEU A 141 21.69 9.28 -11.15
C LEU A 141 20.53 8.35 -11.56
N CYS A 142 20.80 7.25 -12.29
CA CYS A 142 19.78 6.46 -12.98
C CYS A 142 18.70 5.91 -12.05
N ASN A 143 19.11 5.19 -11.00
CA ASN A 143 18.20 4.58 -10.05
C ASN A 143 17.44 5.65 -9.23
N ALA A 144 18.11 6.73 -8.85
CA ALA A 144 17.50 7.82 -8.09
C ALA A 144 16.39 8.53 -8.87
N VAL A 145 16.68 8.89 -10.12
CA VAL A 145 15.72 9.59 -10.99
C VAL A 145 14.57 8.67 -11.37
N GLY A 146 14.85 7.43 -11.79
CA GLY A 146 13.80 6.48 -12.16
C GLY A 146 12.86 6.16 -11.00
N MET A 147 13.40 5.99 -9.79
CA MET A 147 12.57 5.73 -8.61
C MET A 147 11.82 6.97 -8.12
N LYS A 148 12.35 8.19 -8.33
CA LYS A 148 11.57 9.43 -8.09
C LYS A 148 10.35 9.47 -8.99
N ILE A 149 10.50 9.15 -10.29
CA ILE A 149 9.38 9.07 -11.22
C ILE A 149 8.36 8.05 -10.69
N ALA A 150 8.82 6.87 -10.28
CA ALA A 150 7.98 5.79 -9.75
C ALA A 150 7.15 6.19 -8.51
N ARG A 151 7.75 6.90 -7.55
CA ARG A 151 7.03 7.40 -6.37
C ARG A 151 5.98 8.44 -6.72
N MET A 152 6.34 9.35 -7.62
CA MET A 152 5.49 10.46 -8.02
C MET A 152 4.34 10.01 -8.93
N THR A 153 4.53 8.90 -9.65
CA THR A 153 3.46 8.23 -10.41
C THR A 153 2.63 7.29 -9.54
N GLY A 154 3.11 6.94 -8.34
CA GLY A 154 2.40 6.05 -7.42
C GLY A 154 2.41 4.58 -7.86
N THR A 155 3.53 4.10 -8.43
CA THR A 155 3.71 2.67 -8.72
C THR A 155 3.75 1.85 -7.43
N ALA A 156 3.36 0.58 -7.51
CA ALA A 156 3.50 -0.32 -6.38
C ALA A 156 4.97 -0.47 -5.97
N GLY A 157 5.21 -0.45 -4.65
CA GLY A 157 6.54 -0.64 -4.06
C GLY A 157 7.64 0.29 -4.55
N ALA A 158 7.34 1.57 -4.74
CA ALA A 158 8.34 2.58 -5.10
C ALA A 158 9.36 2.78 -3.95
N ASN A 159 10.45 2.00 -3.98
CA ASN A 159 11.47 1.89 -2.94
C ASN A 159 12.25 3.18 -2.68
N ASP A 160 12.89 3.26 -1.52
CA ASP A 160 13.76 4.39 -1.17
C ASP A 160 15.11 4.33 -1.87
N ILE A 161 15.60 5.49 -2.31
CA ILE A 161 16.92 5.64 -2.95
C ILE A 161 17.68 6.71 -2.19
N ILE A 162 18.58 6.27 -1.30
CA ILE A 162 19.37 7.18 -0.47
C ILE A 162 20.85 7.06 -0.87
N PRO A 163 21.51 8.14 -1.31
CA PRO A 163 22.94 8.12 -1.58
C PRO A 163 23.72 8.04 -0.26
N VAL A 164 24.76 7.20 -0.23
CA VAL A 164 25.60 6.97 0.96
C VAL A 164 27.06 6.81 0.59
N GLU A 165 27.97 7.18 1.49
CA GLU A 165 29.36 6.73 1.43
C GLU A 165 29.54 5.43 2.20
N LEU A 166 30.10 4.41 1.54
CA LEU A 166 30.28 3.09 2.16
C LEU A 166 31.73 2.87 2.59
N TYR A 167 31.91 2.38 3.81
CA TYR A 167 33.17 1.89 4.34
C TYR A 167 33.00 0.43 4.79
N ILE A 168 33.97 -0.43 4.49
CA ILE A 168 34.01 -1.81 4.98
C ILE A 168 35.36 -2.05 5.66
N ASN A 169 35.34 -2.39 6.95
CA ASN A 169 36.52 -2.49 7.81
C ASN A 169 37.38 -1.21 7.75
N GLY A 170 36.73 -0.04 7.85
CA GLY A 170 37.38 1.28 7.76
C GLY A 170 37.90 1.68 6.38
N GLN A 171 37.78 0.82 5.36
CA GLN A 171 38.24 1.12 4.00
C GLN A 171 37.09 1.69 3.16
N TYR A 172 37.31 2.88 2.58
CA TYR A 172 36.34 3.52 1.70
C TYR A 172 36.07 2.66 0.46
N ARG A 173 34.80 2.50 0.10
CA ARG A 173 34.33 1.71 -1.05
C ARG A 173 33.71 2.55 -2.16
N GLY A 174 33.53 3.86 -1.95
CA GLY A 174 32.88 4.74 -2.90
C GLY A 174 31.45 5.11 -2.49
N SER A 175 30.76 5.76 -3.42
CA SER A 175 29.37 6.19 -3.26
C SER A 175 28.41 5.07 -3.65
N TYR A 176 27.44 4.76 -2.81
CA TYR A 176 26.45 3.71 -3.02
C TYR A 176 25.05 4.27 -2.92
N THR A 177 24.07 3.51 -3.38
CA THR A 177 22.65 3.75 -3.10
C THR A 177 22.14 2.72 -2.12
N PHE A 178 21.65 3.18 -0.97
CA PHE A 178 20.93 2.36 0.00
C PHE A 178 19.44 2.31 -0.35
N THR A 179 18.88 1.11 -0.40
CA THR A 179 17.48 0.86 -0.78
C THR A 179 16.95 -0.45 -0.20
N GLN A 180 15.63 -0.64 -0.19
CA GLN A 180 14.97 -1.89 0.14
C GLN A 180 15.37 -3.03 -0.79
N HIS A 181 15.38 -4.25 -0.26
CA HIS A 181 15.42 -5.43 -1.10
C HIS A 181 14.02 -5.74 -1.62
N VAL A 182 13.84 -5.90 -2.94
CA VAL A 182 12.53 -6.28 -3.50
C VAL A 182 12.01 -7.56 -2.85
N GLY A 183 10.75 -7.55 -2.44
CA GLY A 183 10.08 -8.66 -1.76
C GLY A 183 8.80 -8.21 -1.05
N LEU A 184 7.97 -9.18 -0.68
CA LEU A 184 6.74 -8.95 0.10
C LEU A 184 7.03 -8.61 1.59
N HIS A 185 8.21 -8.98 2.11
CA HIS A 185 8.61 -8.81 3.51
C HIS A 185 9.73 -7.81 3.81
N ASN A 186 10.02 -6.90 2.88
CA ASN A 186 11.14 -5.96 3.02
C ASN A 186 10.71 -4.55 2.68
N ASN A 187 9.57 -4.11 3.25
CA ASN A 187 9.11 -2.73 3.16
C ASN A 187 9.14 -2.16 1.73
N SER A 188 8.95 -3.07 0.76
CA SER A 188 8.98 -2.84 -0.68
C SER A 188 7.55 -3.01 -1.20
N VAL A 189 7.02 -4.24 -1.24
CA VAL A 189 5.59 -4.49 -1.47
C VAL A 189 4.95 -4.86 -0.14
N ASP A 190 3.90 -4.15 0.27
CA ASP A 190 3.22 -4.35 1.57
C ASP A 190 1.86 -5.01 1.35
N VAL A 191 1.81 -6.33 1.51
CA VAL A 191 0.60 -7.17 1.31
C VAL A 191 0.59 -8.33 2.31
N ASP A 192 -0.59 -8.91 2.58
CA ASP A 192 -0.70 -10.14 3.37
C ASP A 192 -0.13 -11.34 2.59
N GLU A 193 0.91 -11.98 3.12
CA GLU A 193 1.61 -13.05 2.42
C GLU A 193 0.87 -14.38 2.36
N THR A 194 -0.20 -14.56 3.14
CA THR A 194 -0.89 -15.85 3.30
C THR A 194 -1.19 -16.54 1.97
N ASN A 195 -1.64 -15.76 0.99
CA ASN A 195 -1.94 -16.21 -0.37
C ASN A 195 -1.26 -15.38 -1.46
N ALA A 196 -0.41 -14.41 -1.09
CA ALA A 196 0.24 -13.54 -2.06
C ALA A 196 1.29 -14.29 -2.87
N VAL A 197 1.50 -13.81 -4.09
CA VAL A 197 2.53 -14.31 -5.00
C VAL A 197 3.31 -13.14 -5.54
N LEU A 198 4.64 -13.22 -5.48
CA LEU A 198 5.55 -12.29 -6.15
C LEU A 198 6.33 -13.06 -7.22
N LEU A 199 6.26 -12.57 -8.44
CA LEU A 199 6.95 -13.11 -9.60
C LEU A 199 7.99 -12.12 -10.10
N GLU A 200 9.07 -12.65 -10.65
CA GLU A 200 10.09 -11.90 -11.36
C GLU A 200 10.22 -12.46 -12.78
N LEU A 201 9.97 -11.62 -13.77
CA LEU A 201 10.28 -11.95 -15.16
C LEU A 201 11.76 -11.62 -15.39
N ASP A 202 12.60 -12.65 -15.45
CA ASP A 202 14.05 -12.49 -15.62
C ASP A 202 14.69 -13.59 -16.47
N SER A 203 15.34 -13.16 -17.56
CA SER A 203 16.13 -13.99 -18.47
C SER A 203 17.29 -14.75 -17.83
N TYR A 204 17.82 -14.34 -16.68
CA TYR A 204 18.78 -15.13 -15.91
C TYR A 204 18.19 -16.46 -15.46
N TYR A 205 16.87 -16.49 -15.20
CA TYR A 205 16.08 -17.71 -14.98
C TYR A 205 16.76 -18.66 -13.97
N ASP A 206 17.19 -18.13 -12.83
CA ASP A 206 18.12 -18.74 -11.89
C ASP A 206 17.51 -19.13 -10.55
N GLU A 207 16.22 -18.87 -10.31
CA GLU A 207 15.52 -19.35 -9.09
C GLU A 207 15.26 -20.87 -9.12
N PRO A 208 15.21 -21.56 -7.97
CA PRO A 208 14.88 -23.00 -7.93
C PRO A 208 13.49 -23.30 -8.49
N TYR A 209 12.51 -22.46 -8.16
CA TYR A 209 11.12 -22.58 -8.62
C TYR A 209 10.83 -21.54 -9.70
N LYS A 210 10.68 -22.02 -10.93
CA LYS A 210 10.52 -21.21 -12.13
C LYS A 210 9.78 -21.94 -13.24
N PHE A 211 9.25 -21.22 -14.21
CA PHE A 211 8.59 -21.78 -15.38
C PHE A 211 8.63 -20.80 -16.57
N ARG A 212 8.37 -21.32 -17.78
CA ARG A 212 8.13 -20.48 -18.95
C ARG A 212 6.64 -20.36 -19.22
N SER A 213 6.15 -19.14 -19.46
CA SER A 213 4.75 -18.92 -19.79
C SER A 213 4.40 -19.55 -21.15
N ALA A 214 3.20 -20.12 -21.29
CA ALA A 214 2.82 -20.86 -22.49
C ALA A 214 2.66 -20.00 -23.76
N TYR A 215 2.30 -18.72 -23.62
CA TYR A 215 1.91 -17.87 -24.76
C TYR A 215 3.01 -16.93 -25.25
N PHE A 216 3.74 -16.30 -24.32
CA PHE A 216 4.81 -15.36 -24.64
C PHE A 216 6.21 -15.92 -24.43
N ASN A 217 6.34 -17.17 -23.94
CA ASN A 217 7.62 -17.77 -23.57
C ASN A 217 8.45 -16.93 -22.58
N LEU A 218 7.78 -16.19 -21.68
CA LEU A 218 8.42 -15.36 -20.67
C LEU A 218 9.12 -16.24 -19.63
N PRO A 219 10.37 -15.92 -19.23
CA PRO A 219 11.05 -16.58 -18.12
C PRO A 219 10.49 -16.07 -16.79
N VAL A 220 9.79 -16.93 -16.02
CA VAL A 220 9.13 -16.55 -14.78
C VAL A 220 9.82 -17.24 -13.59
N ASN A 221 10.35 -16.45 -12.67
CA ASN A 221 10.89 -16.89 -11.39
C ASN A 221 9.85 -16.63 -10.28
N VAL A 222 9.64 -17.61 -9.39
CA VAL A 222 8.77 -17.44 -8.21
C VAL A 222 9.62 -16.92 -7.05
N LYS A 223 9.35 -15.68 -6.60
CA LYS A 223 10.09 -15.01 -5.52
C LYS A 223 9.40 -15.13 -4.17
N ALA A 224 8.07 -15.18 -4.19
CA ALA A 224 7.24 -15.48 -3.03
C ALA A 224 5.97 -16.23 -3.47
N PRO A 225 5.45 -17.18 -2.67
CA PRO A 225 6.00 -17.63 -1.39
C PRO A 225 7.34 -18.39 -1.57
N ASP A 226 8.10 -18.54 -0.48
CA ASP A 226 9.32 -19.35 -0.48
C ASP A 226 8.95 -20.84 -0.56
N LEU A 227 8.97 -21.38 -1.78
CA LEU A 227 8.60 -22.76 -2.04
C LEU A 227 9.66 -23.76 -1.56
N GLU A 228 10.90 -23.32 -1.28
CA GLU A 228 11.95 -24.18 -0.72
C GLU A 228 11.67 -24.53 0.74
N GLU A 229 10.90 -23.70 1.45
CA GLU A 229 10.47 -23.96 2.83
C GLU A 229 9.29 -24.95 2.94
N LEU A 230 8.68 -25.33 1.81
CA LEU A 230 7.53 -26.23 1.75
C LEU A 230 7.92 -27.68 1.47
N PRO A 231 7.13 -28.67 1.95
CA PRO A 231 7.26 -30.05 1.50
C PRO A 231 7.11 -30.16 -0.01
N SER A 232 7.92 -31.01 -0.66
CA SER A 232 8.04 -31.07 -2.14
C SER A 232 6.72 -31.26 -2.90
N THR A 233 5.78 -32.03 -2.36
CA THR A 233 4.44 -32.23 -2.94
C THR A 233 3.60 -30.95 -2.89
N GLN A 234 3.67 -30.20 -1.78
CA GLN A 234 2.99 -28.93 -1.63
C GLN A 234 3.61 -27.86 -2.53
N ALA A 235 4.95 -27.79 -2.57
CA ALA A 235 5.68 -26.89 -3.45
C ALA A 235 5.32 -27.11 -4.93
N THR A 236 5.22 -28.37 -5.37
CA THR A 236 4.83 -28.72 -6.75
C THR A 236 3.38 -28.32 -7.05
N GLY A 237 2.47 -28.55 -6.10
CA GLY A 237 1.07 -28.13 -6.23
C GLY A 237 0.92 -26.61 -6.32
N GLN A 238 1.64 -25.88 -5.46
CA GLN A 238 1.62 -24.41 -5.43
C GLN A 238 2.25 -23.81 -6.70
N LEU A 239 3.40 -24.34 -7.14
CA LEU A 239 4.02 -23.94 -8.42
C LEU A 239 3.05 -24.14 -9.59
N SER A 240 2.31 -25.24 -9.62
CA SER A 240 1.33 -25.52 -10.68
C SER A 240 0.16 -24.54 -10.66
N ARG A 241 -0.32 -24.16 -9.47
CA ARG A 241 -1.38 -23.14 -9.32
C ARG A 241 -0.90 -21.77 -9.82
N ILE A 242 0.27 -21.33 -9.38
CA ILE A 242 0.89 -20.07 -9.81
C ILE A 242 1.08 -20.06 -11.33
N ARG A 243 1.64 -21.13 -11.89
CA ARG A 243 1.86 -21.29 -13.34
C ARG A 243 0.56 -21.20 -14.13
N ASN A 244 -0.47 -21.92 -13.71
CA ASN A 244 -1.76 -21.94 -14.41
C ASN A 244 -2.43 -20.57 -14.35
N ASP A 245 -2.36 -19.90 -13.21
CA ASP A 245 -2.93 -18.57 -13.02
C ASP A 245 -2.22 -17.51 -13.88
N PHE A 246 -0.89 -17.47 -13.88
CA PHE A 246 -0.14 -16.55 -14.75
C PHE A 246 -0.34 -16.89 -16.24
N ASN A 247 -0.43 -18.17 -16.59
CA ASN A 247 -0.77 -18.57 -17.95
C ASN A 247 -2.19 -18.17 -18.37
N ARG A 248 -3.15 -18.04 -17.45
CA ARG A 248 -4.47 -17.46 -17.74
C ARG A 248 -4.33 -16.00 -18.16
N LEU A 249 -3.57 -15.19 -17.41
CA LEU A 249 -3.28 -13.80 -17.80
C LEU A 249 -2.62 -13.75 -19.19
N CYS A 250 -1.53 -14.51 -19.39
CA CYS A 250 -0.81 -14.54 -20.66
C CYS A 250 -1.71 -14.98 -21.83
N LYS A 251 -2.61 -15.95 -21.63
CA LYS A 251 -3.59 -16.36 -22.65
C LYS A 251 -4.49 -15.21 -23.06
N THR A 252 -5.11 -14.55 -22.08
CA THR A 252 -6.08 -13.48 -22.30
C THR A 252 -5.44 -12.31 -23.04
N VAL A 253 -4.24 -11.92 -22.62
CA VAL A 253 -3.44 -10.87 -23.29
C VAL A 253 -3.06 -11.29 -24.71
N TYR A 254 -2.61 -12.54 -24.91
CA TYR A 254 -2.20 -13.04 -26.23
C TYR A 254 -3.35 -13.11 -27.23
N SER A 255 -4.56 -13.50 -26.78
CA SER A 255 -5.74 -13.57 -27.64
C SER A 255 -6.32 -12.20 -28.00
N GLY A 256 -5.79 -11.09 -27.45
CA GLY A 256 -6.38 -9.76 -27.58
C GLY A 256 -7.74 -9.63 -26.88
N ALA A 257 -8.02 -10.52 -25.92
CA ALA A 257 -9.22 -10.42 -25.10
C ALA A 257 -8.98 -9.37 -24.00
N LYS A 258 -10.05 -8.71 -23.54
CA LYS A 258 -9.96 -7.72 -22.48
C LYS A 258 -9.51 -8.39 -21.18
N PHE A 259 -8.35 -8.00 -20.66
CA PHE A 259 -7.73 -8.59 -19.47
C PHE A 259 -7.91 -7.72 -18.21
N ASP A 260 -8.78 -6.71 -18.25
CA ASP A 260 -8.96 -5.69 -17.21
C ASP A 260 -9.47 -6.26 -15.86
N GLN A 261 -9.99 -7.49 -15.88
CA GLN A 261 -10.38 -8.24 -14.69
C GLN A 261 -9.21 -8.97 -14.02
N LEU A 262 -8.15 -9.27 -14.76
CA LEU A 262 -6.99 -10.03 -14.27
C LEU A 262 -5.83 -9.12 -13.86
N MET A 263 -5.87 -7.86 -14.23
CA MET A 263 -4.77 -6.91 -14.03
C MET A 263 -5.31 -5.51 -13.79
N ASP A 264 -4.67 -4.77 -12.89
CA ASP A 264 -5.01 -3.39 -12.61
C ASP A 264 -4.47 -2.46 -13.72
N ALA A 265 -5.38 -1.84 -14.48
CA ALA A 265 -5.04 -1.01 -15.62
C ALA A 265 -4.30 0.29 -15.22
N THR A 266 -4.66 0.89 -14.08
CA THR A 266 -4.04 2.12 -13.58
C THR A 266 -2.63 1.83 -13.07
N MET A 267 -2.46 0.77 -12.29
CA MET A 267 -1.14 0.38 -11.79
C MET A 267 -0.22 -0.09 -12.91
N LEU A 268 -0.75 -0.81 -13.92
CA LEU A 268 0.01 -1.12 -15.12
C LEU A 268 0.43 0.15 -15.87
N ALA A 269 -0.49 1.10 -16.08
CA ALA A 269 -0.19 2.36 -16.76
C ALA A 269 0.94 3.13 -16.05
N ARG A 270 0.91 3.20 -14.72
CA ARG A 270 1.98 3.82 -13.90
C ARG A 270 3.32 3.11 -14.06
N TYR A 271 3.33 1.76 -14.01
CA TYR A 271 4.53 0.97 -14.20
C TYR A 271 5.13 1.13 -15.60
N LEU A 272 4.28 1.12 -16.63
CA LEU A 272 4.69 1.33 -18.02
C LEU A 272 5.23 2.74 -18.22
N LEU A 273 4.56 3.76 -17.67
CA LEU A 273 4.99 5.16 -17.76
C LEU A 273 6.43 5.34 -17.29
N VAL A 274 6.81 4.76 -16.14
CA VAL A 274 8.20 4.87 -15.63
C VAL A 274 9.19 4.30 -16.64
N ASN A 275 8.98 3.05 -17.09
CA ASN A 275 9.90 2.36 -18.00
C ASN A 275 9.92 2.98 -19.40
N GLU A 276 8.78 3.45 -19.90
CA GLU A 276 8.63 4.15 -21.16
C GLU A 276 9.38 5.48 -21.11
N TRP A 277 9.19 6.28 -20.04
CA TRP A 277 9.85 7.56 -19.89
C TRP A 277 11.36 7.41 -19.84
N ILE A 278 11.89 6.47 -19.07
CA ILE A 278 13.34 6.28 -19.00
C ILE A 278 13.90 5.47 -20.17
N LEU A 279 13.08 4.94 -21.10
CA LEU A 279 13.51 4.00 -22.16
C LEU A 279 14.24 2.78 -21.58
N ASN A 280 13.65 2.12 -20.57
CA ASN A 280 14.17 0.88 -20.03
C ASN A 280 13.82 -0.32 -20.93
N LEU A 281 14.69 -0.60 -21.90
CA LEU A 281 14.49 -1.67 -22.87
C LEU A 281 14.80 -3.07 -22.30
N GLU A 282 15.22 -3.19 -21.04
CA GLU A 282 15.36 -4.51 -20.40
C GLU A 282 14.03 -5.26 -20.34
N LEU A 283 12.90 -4.54 -20.27
CA LEU A 283 11.55 -5.12 -20.35
C LEU A 283 11.33 -5.93 -21.64
N HIS A 284 12.09 -5.69 -22.71
CA HIS A 284 11.91 -6.38 -24.00
C HIS A 284 12.40 -7.84 -23.95
N HIS A 285 13.36 -8.11 -23.08
CA HIS A 285 13.95 -9.42 -22.83
C HIS A 285 14.04 -9.58 -21.32
N PRO A 286 12.86 -9.70 -20.67
CA PRO A 286 12.61 -9.13 -19.37
C PRO A 286 13.67 -9.56 -18.36
N LYS A 287 14.16 -8.59 -17.61
CA LYS A 287 15.04 -8.72 -16.44
C LYS A 287 14.51 -7.81 -15.36
N SER A 288 14.71 -8.20 -14.09
CA SER A 288 14.36 -7.36 -12.95
C SER A 288 12.91 -6.83 -12.99
N THR A 289 12.00 -7.57 -13.64
CA THR A 289 10.64 -7.11 -13.90
C THR A 289 9.68 -7.82 -12.96
N PHE A 290 9.22 -7.09 -11.94
CA PHE A 290 8.41 -7.66 -10.88
C PHE A 290 6.92 -7.43 -11.10
N LEU A 291 6.13 -8.40 -10.66
CA LEU A 291 4.69 -8.29 -10.53
C LEU A 291 4.23 -9.19 -9.40
N TYR A 292 3.16 -8.78 -8.73
CA TYR A 292 2.58 -9.56 -7.66
C TYR A 292 1.07 -9.68 -7.83
N ARG A 293 0.50 -10.63 -7.08
CA ARG A 293 -0.93 -10.75 -6.85
C ARG A 293 -1.11 -10.95 -5.35
N GLU A 294 -1.95 -10.11 -4.75
CA GLU A 294 -2.13 -10.02 -3.29
C GLU A 294 -2.72 -11.29 -2.70
N ASP A 295 -3.64 -11.93 -3.43
CA ASP A 295 -4.20 -13.20 -3.01
C ASP A 295 -4.54 -14.03 -4.26
N LEU A 296 -3.81 -15.13 -4.46
CA LEU A 296 -4.01 -16.03 -5.59
C LEU A 296 -5.38 -16.76 -5.56
N GLN A 297 -6.00 -16.87 -4.39
CA GLN A 297 -7.29 -17.52 -4.16
C GLN A 297 -8.47 -16.54 -4.24
N ALA A 298 -8.23 -15.24 -4.03
CA ALA A 298 -9.25 -14.22 -4.14
C ALA A 298 -9.57 -13.90 -5.60
N LEU A 299 -10.85 -14.08 -5.97
CA LEU A 299 -11.34 -13.80 -7.33
C LEU A 299 -11.22 -12.32 -7.72
N HIS A 300 -11.24 -11.41 -6.75
CA HIS A 300 -11.10 -9.98 -6.97
C HIS A 300 -9.65 -9.50 -7.06
N SER A 301 -8.68 -10.32 -6.63
CA SER A 301 -7.26 -9.93 -6.64
C SER A 301 -6.73 -9.93 -8.06
N LYS A 302 -6.08 -8.84 -8.44
CA LYS A 302 -5.51 -8.62 -9.77
C LYS A 302 -3.99 -8.68 -9.73
N TYR A 303 -3.37 -8.93 -10.88
CA TYR A 303 -1.94 -8.70 -11.04
C TYR A 303 -1.65 -7.19 -11.01
N VAL A 304 -0.61 -6.84 -10.25
CA VAL A 304 -0.06 -5.50 -10.16
C VAL A 304 1.42 -5.58 -10.54
N PHE A 305 1.83 -4.80 -11.54
CA PHE A 305 3.25 -4.67 -11.88
C PHE A 305 3.94 -3.76 -10.89
N GLY A 306 5.10 -4.20 -10.42
CA GLY A 306 5.86 -3.52 -9.41
C GLY A 306 6.51 -4.49 -8.43
N PRO A 307 7.56 -4.03 -7.74
CA PRO A 307 8.15 -2.70 -7.85
C PRO A 307 8.95 -2.52 -9.15
N VAL A 308 9.07 -1.28 -9.63
CA VAL A 308 10.07 -0.98 -10.67
C VAL A 308 11.46 -1.19 -10.08
N TRP A 309 12.40 -1.70 -10.88
CA TRP A 309 13.72 -2.05 -10.39
C TRP A 309 14.75 -2.05 -11.53
N ASP A 310 16.03 -1.93 -11.17
CA ASP A 310 17.18 -1.98 -12.08
C ASP A 310 17.08 -0.97 -13.23
N LEU A 311 17.11 0.31 -12.87
CA LEU A 311 16.76 1.42 -13.78
C LEU A 311 18.00 2.04 -14.44
N ASP A 312 19.13 1.33 -14.47
CA ASP A 312 20.41 1.82 -14.98
C ASP A 312 20.76 1.34 -16.40
N TRP A 313 20.05 0.36 -16.97
CA TRP A 313 20.13 0.02 -18.41
C TRP A 313 19.08 0.78 -19.23
N ALA A 314 19.04 2.09 -19.03
CA ALA A 314 18.01 3.00 -19.55
C ALA A 314 18.64 4.31 -20.09
N TYR A 315 17.82 5.32 -20.33
CA TYR A 315 18.21 6.68 -20.73
C TYR A 315 19.04 6.74 -22.03
N GLY A 316 18.71 5.88 -23.01
CA GLY A 316 19.44 5.78 -24.28
C GLY A 316 20.84 5.14 -24.18
N TYR A 317 21.18 4.56 -23.01
CA TYR A 317 22.47 3.90 -22.79
C TYR A 317 22.69 2.71 -23.72
N GLU A 318 21.66 1.90 -23.99
CA GLU A 318 21.78 0.71 -24.86
C GLU A 318 22.24 1.07 -26.28
N THR A 319 21.95 2.29 -26.76
CA THR A 319 22.33 2.74 -28.10
C THR A 319 23.75 3.27 -28.17
N THR A 320 24.21 4.01 -27.15
CA THR A 320 25.46 4.80 -27.23
C THR A 320 26.51 4.42 -26.18
N THR A 321 26.18 3.53 -25.24
CA THR A 321 26.95 3.25 -24.01
C THR A 321 27.22 4.48 -23.15
N ASN A 322 26.42 5.54 -23.35
CA ASN A 322 26.52 6.77 -22.61
C ASN A 322 25.12 7.29 -22.27
N TYR A 323 24.92 7.60 -20.99
CA TYR A 323 23.63 8.08 -20.51
C TYR A 323 23.23 9.42 -21.14
N CYS A 324 21.97 9.49 -21.57
CA CYS A 324 21.31 10.67 -22.12
C CYS A 324 21.98 11.24 -23.38
N MET A 325 22.65 10.37 -24.15
CA MET A 325 23.18 10.70 -25.48
C MET A 325 22.53 9.88 -26.60
N GLY A 326 21.69 8.90 -26.24
CA GLY A 326 20.85 8.19 -27.20
C GLY A 326 19.62 9.01 -27.61
N PRO A 327 18.97 8.64 -28.73
CA PRO A 327 17.75 9.31 -29.21
C PRO A 327 16.64 9.31 -28.16
N THR A 328 15.87 10.40 -28.12
CA THR A 328 14.71 10.58 -27.22
C THR A 328 13.40 10.13 -27.87
N ASP A 329 13.38 10.05 -29.20
CA ASP A 329 12.26 9.77 -30.11
C ASP A 329 12.13 8.29 -30.50
N VAL A 330 12.63 7.39 -29.65
CA VAL A 330 12.48 5.94 -29.85
C VAL A 330 11.12 5.48 -29.34
N ASP A 331 10.33 4.87 -30.23
CA ASP A 331 9.11 4.13 -29.88
C ASP A 331 9.47 2.92 -29.02
N PHE A 332 9.15 3.03 -27.73
CA PHE A 332 9.43 2.01 -26.72
C PHE A 332 8.88 0.65 -27.15
N TYR A 333 7.67 0.56 -27.69
CA TYR A 333 7.01 -0.72 -27.93
C TYR A 333 7.46 -1.42 -29.22
N ASN A 334 8.30 -0.77 -30.03
CA ASN A 334 8.86 -1.34 -31.26
C ASN A 334 10.40 -1.27 -31.34
N ALA A 335 11.07 -0.79 -30.29
CA ALA A 335 12.52 -0.56 -30.28
C ALA A 335 13.37 -1.84 -30.46
N ARG A 336 12.89 -3.00 -29.98
CA ARG A 336 13.65 -4.26 -30.02
C ARG A 336 12.74 -5.48 -29.95
N ASN A 337 13.02 -6.52 -30.73
CA ASN A 337 12.25 -7.76 -30.68
C ASN A 337 12.66 -8.65 -29.47
N GLY A 338 11.67 -9.23 -28.80
CA GLY A 338 11.84 -10.12 -27.66
C GLY A 338 10.50 -10.52 -27.06
N SER A 339 10.48 -11.60 -26.27
CA SER A 339 9.24 -12.09 -25.63
C SER A 339 8.59 -11.05 -24.72
N GLY A 340 9.41 -10.28 -24.00
CA GLY A 340 8.93 -9.18 -23.16
C GLY A 340 8.34 -8.05 -23.98
N MET A 341 8.96 -7.68 -25.11
CA MET A 341 8.40 -6.63 -25.99
C MET A 341 7.02 -7.03 -26.49
N GLN A 342 6.87 -8.27 -26.97
CA GLN A 342 5.58 -8.77 -27.46
C GLN A 342 4.51 -8.73 -26.37
N PHE A 343 4.87 -9.11 -25.15
CA PHE A 343 3.98 -9.07 -24.00
C PHE A 343 3.60 -7.65 -23.60
N PHE A 344 4.56 -6.76 -23.35
CA PHE A 344 4.29 -5.38 -22.93
C PHE A 344 3.59 -4.54 -24.01
N ARG A 345 3.88 -4.79 -25.29
CA ARG A 345 3.12 -4.18 -26.40
C ARG A 345 1.67 -4.65 -26.38
N ALA A 346 1.43 -5.95 -26.20
CA ALA A 346 0.08 -6.50 -26.10
C ALA A 346 -0.67 -5.95 -24.86
N LEU A 347 0.01 -5.78 -23.72
CA LEU A 347 -0.57 -5.14 -22.53
C LEU A 347 -0.92 -3.67 -22.79
N ARG A 348 0.00 -2.89 -23.38
CA ARG A 348 -0.19 -1.45 -23.63
C ARG A 348 -1.32 -1.16 -24.62
N GLN A 349 -1.49 -2.01 -25.63
CA GLN A 349 -2.38 -1.77 -26.77
C GLN A 349 -3.68 -2.59 -26.72
N GLY A 350 -3.66 -3.76 -26.06
CA GLY A 350 -4.75 -4.74 -26.08
C GLY A 350 -5.97 -4.40 -25.21
N SER A 351 -5.90 -3.32 -24.42
CA SER A 351 -7.02 -2.83 -23.61
C SER A 351 -7.20 -1.32 -23.77
N GLU A 352 -8.44 -0.89 -24.02
CA GLU A 352 -8.80 0.53 -23.96
C GLU A 352 -8.64 1.10 -22.56
N ALA A 353 -8.93 0.32 -21.51
CA ALA A 353 -8.75 0.76 -20.14
C ALA A 353 -7.29 1.10 -19.85
N VAL A 354 -6.35 0.27 -20.32
CA VAL A 354 -4.91 0.55 -20.20
C VAL A 354 -4.49 1.75 -21.03
N ARG A 355 -4.97 1.89 -22.27
CA ARG A 355 -4.66 3.05 -23.13
C ARG A 355 -5.16 4.36 -22.51
N ARG A 356 -6.40 4.40 -22.01
CA ARG A 356 -6.98 5.55 -21.30
C ARG A 356 -6.24 5.85 -20.00
N ALA A 357 -5.97 4.84 -19.18
CA ALA A 357 -5.21 5.02 -17.93
C ALA A 357 -3.79 5.56 -18.20
N SER A 358 -3.13 5.06 -19.25
CA SER A 358 -1.82 5.58 -19.68
C SER A 358 -1.91 7.05 -20.08
N TYR A 359 -2.90 7.42 -20.91
CA TYR A 359 -3.11 8.81 -21.31
C TYR A 359 -3.45 9.73 -20.14
N ALA A 360 -4.24 9.25 -19.17
CA ALA A 360 -4.56 9.97 -17.95
C ALA A 360 -3.32 10.26 -17.10
N GLU A 361 -2.50 9.24 -16.82
CA GLU A 361 -1.26 9.41 -16.04
C GLU A 361 -0.26 10.31 -16.76
N TRP A 362 -0.04 10.12 -18.07
CA TRP A 362 0.84 11.01 -18.83
C TRP A 362 0.32 12.45 -18.88
N THR A 363 -0.99 12.67 -19.04
CA THR A 363 -1.59 14.01 -18.98
C THR A 363 -1.36 14.66 -17.62
N ARG A 364 -1.55 13.91 -16.52
CA ARG A 364 -1.27 14.40 -15.16
C ARG A 364 0.20 14.77 -14.99
N ILE A 365 1.12 13.91 -15.43
CA ILE A 365 2.56 14.17 -15.39
C ILE A 365 2.91 15.45 -16.14
N MET A 366 2.46 15.59 -17.39
CA MET A 366 2.78 16.74 -18.24
C MET A 366 2.23 18.05 -17.68
N LYS A 367 1.07 18.02 -17.03
CA LYS A 367 0.43 19.22 -16.44
C LYS A 367 0.98 19.60 -15.07
N GLU A 368 1.25 18.64 -14.20
CA GLU A 368 1.40 18.89 -12.76
C GLU A 368 2.80 18.58 -12.22
N HIS A 369 3.53 17.63 -12.83
CA HIS A 369 4.67 17.01 -12.17
C HIS A 369 5.97 16.99 -12.97
N ARG A 370 5.93 17.32 -14.26
CA ARG A 370 7.12 17.31 -15.14
C ARG A 370 8.25 18.16 -14.56
N GLU A 371 7.97 19.40 -14.15
CA GLU A 371 8.99 20.29 -13.59
C GLU A 371 9.57 19.77 -12.27
N GLU A 372 8.76 19.09 -11.45
CA GLU A 372 9.20 18.50 -10.18
C GLU A 372 10.29 17.44 -10.39
N ILE A 373 10.18 16.60 -11.42
CA ILE A 373 11.22 15.62 -11.75
C ILE A 373 12.49 16.29 -12.23
N LEU A 374 12.37 17.31 -13.09
CA LEU A 374 13.53 18.03 -13.61
C LEU A 374 14.29 18.75 -12.48
N ASN A 375 13.57 19.31 -11.51
CA ASN A 375 14.16 19.92 -10.32
C ASN A 375 14.82 18.87 -9.41
N TYR A 376 14.19 17.71 -9.24
CA TYR A 376 14.77 16.61 -8.46
C TYR A 376 16.15 16.16 -8.97
N VAL A 377 16.39 16.18 -10.29
CA VAL A 377 17.71 15.86 -10.86
C VAL A 377 18.78 16.82 -10.31
N ASP A 378 18.47 18.11 -10.23
CA ASP A 378 19.38 19.13 -9.70
C ASP A 378 19.56 18.99 -8.18
N ASP A 379 18.48 18.76 -7.45
CA ASP A 379 18.51 18.61 -5.99
C ASP A 379 19.32 17.38 -5.58
N TYR A 380 19.06 16.24 -6.22
CA TYR A 380 19.80 15.01 -5.97
C TYR A 380 21.28 15.16 -6.33
N PHE A 381 21.58 15.76 -7.49
CA PHE A 381 22.97 16.04 -7.87
C PHE A 381 23.65 16.93 -6.82
N SER A 382 23.00 18.03 -6.41
CA SER A 382 23.59 19.00 -5.47
C SER A 382 23.91 18.35 -4.12
N TYR A 383 22.99 17.53 -3.61
CA TYR A 383 23.19 16.79 -2.36
C TYR A 383 24.25 15.69 -2.48
N ALA A 384 24.23 14.90 -3.56
CA ALA A 384 25.13 13.77 -3.72
C ALA A 384 26.53 14.14 -4.24
N ARG A 385 26.72 15.32 -4.84
CA ARG A 385 27.94 15.72 -5.57
C ARG A 385 29.25 15.38 -4.85
N PRO A 386 29.46 15.73 -3.56
CA PRO A 386 30.73 15.41 -2.89
C PRO A 386 31.05 13.90 -2.91
N SER A 387 30.04 13.07 -2.63
CA SER A 387 30.17 11.61 -2.66
C SER A 387 30.45 11.07 -4.06
N LEU A 388 29.82 11.65 -5.09
CA LEU A 388 30.08 11.30 -6.49
C LEU A 388 31.53 11.62 -6.90
N GLU A 389 32.05 12.77 -6.49
CA GLU A 389 33.42 13.18 -6.77
C GLU A 389 34.46 12.30 -6.05
N HIS A 390 34.23 11.98 -4.77
CA HIS A 390 35.07 11.02 -4.03
C HIS A 390 35.05 9.62 -4.66
N ASN A 391 33.88 9.19 -5.14
CA ASN A 391 33.76 7.94 -5.88
C ASN A 391 34.58 7.97 -7.17
N ALA A 392 34.53 9.08 -7.92
CA ALA A 392 35.33 9.24 -9.14
C ALA A 392 36.84 9.23 -8.87
N ASP A 393 37.28 9.77 -7.73
CA ASP A 393 38.69 9.73 -7.31
C ASP A 393 39.16 8.30 -7.03
N LEU A 394 38.30 7.43 -6.47
CA LEU A 394 38.62 6.03 -6.20
C LEU A 394 38.50 5.13 -7.44
N TRP A 395 37.44 5.30 -8.23
CA TRP A 395 37.06 4.34 -9.28
C TRP A 395 37.30 4.84 -10.72
N GLY A 396 37.68 6.10 -10.92
CA GLY A 396 38.01 6.65 -12.25
C GLY A 396 36.80 7.01 -13.12
N ASP A 397 35.63 7.26 -12.52
CA ASP A 397 34.38 7.55 -13.24
C ASP A 397 34.35 8.94 -13.92
N GLY A 398 35.29 9.83 -13.57
CA GLY A 398 35.35 11.22 -14.02
C GLY A 398 34.44 12.16 -13.19
N LYS A 399 34.72 13.46 -13.21
CA LYS A 399 34.04 14.47 -12.36
C LYS A 399 32.96 15.30 -13.07
N ASN A 400 32.58 14.95 -14.30
CA ASN A 400 31.65 15.72 -15.14
C ASN A 400 30.17 15.45 -14.79
N TYR A 401 29.85 15.27 -13.50
CA TYR A 401 28.50 14.91 -13.05
C TYR A 401 27.46 16.01 -13.27
N ARG A 402 27.87 17.29 -13.26
CA ARG A 402 27.00 18.42 -13.63
C ARG A 402 26.50 18.29 -15.06
N ASP A 403 27.41 18.05 -16.01
CA ASP A 403 27.05 17.86 -17.42
C ASP A 403 26.12 16.65 -17.61
N ILE A 404 26.34 15.58 -16.84
CA ILE A 404 25.45 14.41 -16.83
C ILE A 404 24.06 14.82 -16.34
N ALA A 405 23.94 15.53 -15.21
CA ALA A 405 22.67 16.01 -14.67
C ALA A 405 21.92 16.91 -15.67
N ASP A 406 22.62 17.83 -16.34
CA ASP A 406 22.04 18.69 -17.38
C ASP A 406 21.51 17.88 -18.58
N ARG A 407 22.24 16.84 -19.00
CA ARG A 407 21.76 15.93 -20.05
C ARG A 407 20.56 15.12 -19.60
N PHE A 408 20.52 14.64 -18.36
CA PHE A 408 19.37 13.93 -17.79
C PHE A 408 18.10 14.77 -17.90
N LYS A 409 18.16 16.03 -17.44
CA LYS A 409 17.01 16.94 -17.50
C LYS A 409 16.50 17.12 -18.92
N ARG A 410 17.39 17.46 -19.85
CA ARG A 410 17.02 17.70 -21.25
C ARG A 410 16.45 16.43 -21.91
N TRP A 411 17.12 15.30 -21.72
CA TRP A 411 16.74 14.04 -22.33
C TRP A 411 15.38 13.55 -21.82
N LEU A 412 15.14 13.63 -20.50
CA LEU A 412 13.85 13.27 -19.91
C LEU A 412 12.73 14.19 -20.39
N ASP A 413 13.03 15.48 -20.51
CA ASP A 413 12.07 16.45 -20.99
C ASP A 413 11.64 16.21 -22.45
N GLU A 414 12.62 16.11 -23.35
CA GLU A 414 12.38 15.83 -24.77
C GLU A 414 11.63 14.51 -24.96
N ARG A 415 12.00 13.48 -24.19
CA ARG A 415 11.34 12.19 -24.26
C ARG A 415 9.90 12.22 -23.75
N ALA A 416 9.61 12.94 -22.68
CA ALA A 416 8.25 13.10 -22.18
C ALA A 416 7.34 13.73 -23.26
N HIS A 417 7.84 14.78 -23.94
CA HIS A 417 7.14 15.42 -25.05
C HIS A 417 6.94 14.48 -26.24
N TYR A 418 7.97 13.72 -26.61
CA TYR A 418 7.86 12.71 -27.67
C TYR A 418 6.75 11.70 -27.34
N ILE A 419 6.79 11.08 -26.16
CA ILE A 419 5.80 10.08 -25.76
C ILE A 419 4.40 10.69 -25.80
N TYR A 420 4.19 11.80 -25.08
CA TYR A 420 2.86 12.40 -24.96
C TYR A 420 2.26 12.82 -26.30
N SER A 421 3.07 13.37 -27.22
CA SER A 421 2.62 13.78 -28.56
C SER A 421 2.27 12.62 -29.50
N HIS A 422 2.71 11.39 -29.21
CA HIS A 422 2.46 10.20 -30.03
C HIS A 422 1.42 9.25 -29.41
N MET A 423 0.85 9.62 -28.26
CA MET A 423 -0.24 8.86 -27.65
C MET A 423 -1.58 9.17 -28.32
N GLU A 424 -2.44 8.15 -28.35
CA GLU A 424 -3.87 8.35 -28.61
C GLU A 424 -4.47 9.23 -27.50
N ALA A 425 -5.14 10.30 -27.90
CA ALA A 425 -5.82 11.21 -26.98
C ALA A 425 -7.21 10.68 -26.65
N PHE A 426 -7.59 10.77 -25.37
CA PHE A 426 -8.91 10.40 -24.87
C PHE A 426 -9.60 11.55 -24.18
N ASP A 427 -10.93 11.58 -24.27
CA ASP A 427 -11.73 12.35 -23.33
C ASP A 427 -11.72 11.62 -21.97
N LEU A 428 -11.11 12.24 -20.97
CA LEU A 428 -10.99 11.66 -19.62
C LEU A 428 -12.29 11.78 -18.81
N GLU A 429 -13.29 12.53 -19.29
CA GLU A 429 -14.62 12.59 -18.69
C GLU A 429 -15.54 11.46 -19.18
N GLU A 430 -15.20 10.83 -20.31
CA GLU A 430 -15.95 9.72 -20.87
C GLU A 430 -15.71 8.42 -20.09
N LYS A 431 -16.79 7.81 -19.60
CA LYS A 431 -16.74 6.52 -18.90
C LYS A 431 -16.56 5.37 -19.90
N LEU A 432 -15.70 4.42 -19.53
CA LEU A 432 -15.55 3.17 -20.28
C LEU A 432 -16.82 2.33 -20.23
N PRO A 433 -17.15 1.61 -21.32
CA PRO A 433 -18.23 0.63 -21.29
C PRO A 433 -17.90 -0.50 -20.31
N ILE A 434 -18.91 -0.91 -19.53
CA ILE A 434 -18.83 -2.08 -18.66
C ILE A 434 -18.82 -3.32 -19.56
N ASN A 435 -17.81 -4.17 -19.39
CA ASN A 435 -17.59 -5.32 -20.29
C ASN A 435 -18.04 -6.66 -19.70
N ALA A 436 -18.23 -6.71 -18.38
CA ALA A 436 -18.79 -7.85 -17.66
C ALA A 436 -19.39 -7.35 -16.34
N GLY A 437 -20.48 -7.98 -15.92
CA GLY A 437 -21.11 -7.77 -14.61
C GLY A 437 -22.26 -6.77 -14.54
N ASP A 438 -22.53 -6.00 -15.61
CA ASP A 438 -23.79 -5.22 -15.73
C ASP A 438 -24.86 -6.13 -16.35
N VAL A 439 -25.37 -7.04 -15.54
CA VAL A 439 -26.25 -8.14 -15.95
C VAL A 439 -27.64 -7.63 -16.30
N ASN A 440 -28.11 -6.58 -15.62
CA ASN A 440 -29.43 -5.98 -15.88
C ASN A 440 -29.37 -4.84 -16.93
N GLY A 441 -28.17 -4.42 -17.36
CA GLY A 441 -27.97 -3.42 -18.41
C GLY A 441 -28.27 -1.98 -17.96
N ASP A 442 -28.22 -1.71 -16.65
CA ASP A 442 -28.53 -0.39 -16.09
C ASP A 442 -27.35 0.60 -16.07
N GLY A 443 -26.20 0.17 -16.61
CA GLY A 443 -24.98 0.95 -16.70
C GLY A 443 -24.16 0.94 -15.41
N SER A 444 -24.40 -0.01 -14.50
CA SER A 444 -23.59 -0.18 -13.29
C SER A 444 -23.42 -1.65 -12.90
N ILE A 445 -22.33 -1.95 -12.19
CA ILE A 445 -22.13 -3.26 -11.55
C ILE A 445 -22.48 -3.10 -10.08
N SER A 446 -23.59 -3.67 -9.66
CA SER A 446 -24.21 -3.47 -8.36
C SER A 446 -24.86 -4.73 -7.82
N LEU A 447 -25.43 -4.64 -6.62
CA LEU A 447 -26.19 -5.74 -6.04
C LEU A 447 -27.43 -6.13 -6.86
N ALA A 448 -27.97 -5.21 -7.66
CA ALA A 448 -29.03 -5.48 -8.63
C ALA A 448 -28.66 -6.59 -9.62
N ASP A 449 -27.42 -6.57 -10.11
CA ASP A 449 -26.90 -7.57 -11.06
C ASP A 449 -26.77 -8.95 -10.41
N VAL A 450 -26.37 -8.98 -9.13
CA VAL A 450 -26.29 -10.22 -8.35
C VAL A 450 -27.67 -10.85 -8.21
N VAL A 451 -28.69 -10.06 -7.88
CA VAL A 451 -30.08 -10.54 -7.75
C VAL A 451 -30.60 -11.02 -9.11
N ALA A 452 -30.38 -10.25 -10.18
CA ALA A 452 -30.78 -10.60 -11.54
C ALA A 452 -30.16 -11.94 -12.00
N LEU A 453 -28.83 -12.08 -11.85
CA LEU A 453 -28.12 -13.31 -12.21
C LEU A 453 -28.56 -14.50 -11.36
N GLN A 454 -28.76 -14.30 -10.06
CA GLN A 454 -29.22 -15.34 -9.15
C GLN A 454 -30.59 -15.87 -9.57
N HIS A 455 -31.54 -14.99 -9.91
CA HIS A 455 -32.87 -15.40 -10.33
C HIS A 455 -32.85 -16.14 -11.68
N TYR A 456 -32.02 -15.69 -12.62
CA TYR A 456 -31.79 -16.40 -13.89
C TYR A 456 -31.28 -17.83 -13.67
N ILE A 457 -30.26 -18.01 -12.81
CA ILE A 457 -29.71 -19.34 -12.48
C ILE A 457 -30.76 -20.25 -11.85
N LEU A 458 -31.71 -19.70 -11.11
CA LEU A 458 -32.78 -20.44 -10.44
C LEU A 458 -34.00 -20.71 -11.33
N GLY A 459 -34.02 -20.22 -12.58
CA GLY A 459 -35.15 -20.37 -13.49
C GLY A 459 -36.41 -19.61 -13.05
N GLN A 460 -36.25 -18.54 -12.26
CA GLN A 460 -37.35 -17.67 -11.86
C GLN A 460 -37.69 -16.71 -13.01
N GLN A 461 -38.95 -16.26 -13.13
CA GLN A 461 -39.30 -15.23 -14.11
C GLN A 461 -38.64 -13.91 -13.70
N THR A 462 -37.71 -13.43 -14.52
CA THR A 462 -37.01 -12.16 -14.35
C THR A 462 -37.19 -11.25 -15.55
N GLU A 463 -36.87 -9.98 -15.38
CA GLU A 463 -36.50 -9.13 -16.50
C GLU A 463 -35.36 -9.79 -17.32
N PRO A 464 -35.28 -9.53 -18.64
CA PRO A 464 -34.20 -10.05 -19.48
C PRO A 464 -32.84 -9.60 -18.95
N ILE A 465 -31.88 -10.53 -18.91
CA ILE A 465 -30.48 -10.23 -18.56
C ILE A 465 -29.58 -10.27 -19.79
N ASP A 466 -28.46 -9.55 -19.75
CA ASP A 466 -27.40 -9.66 -20.73
C ASP A 466 -26.52 -10.89 -20.42
N LEU A 467 -26.66 -11.94 -21.24
CA LEU A 467 -25.91 -13.18 -21.07
C LEU A 467 -24.40 -13.03 -21.30
N GLN A 468 -23.97 -12.04 -22.08
CA GLN A 468 -22.55 -11.75 -22.26
C GLN A 468 -21.97 -11.08 -21.01
N GLN A 469 -22.73 -10.17 -20.39
CA GLN A 469 -22.35 -9.54 -19.13
C GLN A 469 -22.40 -10.52 -17.95
N ALA A 470 -23.29 -11.52 -18.02
CA ALA A 470 -23.46 -12.55 -17.00
C ALA A 470 -22.34 -13.61 -17.00
N ASP A 471 -21.60 -13.82 -18.09
CA ASP A 471 -20.47 -14.77 -18.19
C ASP A 471 -19.20 -14.13 -17.62
N VAL A 472 -19.24 -13.78 -16.33
CA VAL A 472 -18.23 -12.94 -15.68
C VAL A 472 -16.85 -13.61 -15.67
N ASP A 473 -16.80 -14.95 -15.63
CA ASP A 473 -15.54 -15.70 -15.67
C ASP A 473 -15.05 -16.04 -17.10
N GLY A 474 -15.85 -15.70 -18.12
CA GLY A 474 -15.53 -15.85 -19.54
C GLY A 474 -15.46 -17.30 -20.04
N ASN A 475 -16.03 -18.26 -19.30
CA ASN A 475 -15.97 -19.68 -19.65
C ASN A 475 -17.07 -20.12 -20.64
N LYS A 476 -17.99 -19.19 -21.01
CA LYS A 476 -19.15 -19.38 -21.87
C LYS A 476 -20.26 -20.23 -21.24
N ARG A 477 -20.35 -20.28 -19.91
CA ARG A 477 -21.38 -21.02 -19.18
C ARG A 477 -21.83 -20.21 -17.97
N ILE A 478 -23.07 -19.76 -18.00
CA ILE A 478 -23.69 -19.05 -16.88
C ILE A 478 -24.05 -20.02 -15.75
N ASN A 479 -23.36 -19.91 -14.63
CA ASN A 479 -23.57 -20.77 -13.46
C ASN A 479 -23.21 -20.07 -12.14
N VAL A 480 -23.19 -20.84 -11.04
CA VAL A 480 -22.90 -20.30 -9.71
C VAL A 480 -21.50 -19.66 -9.63
N ASN A 481 -20.52 -20.12 -10.41
CA ASN A 481 -19.20 -19.50 -10.46
C ASN A 481 -19.30 -18.03 -10.92
N ASP A 482 -20.07 -17.73 -11.96
CA ASP A 482 -20.28 -16.34 -12.41
C ASP A 482 -20.90 -15.48 -11.32
N LEU A 483 -21.85 -16.04 -10.56
CA LEU A 483 -22.44 -15.34 -9.41
C LEU A 483 -21.38 -15.02 -8.34
N VAL A 484 -20.45 -15.94 -8.05
CA VAL A 484 -19.35 -15.66 -7.10
C VAL A 484 -18.42 -14.58 -7.66
N HIS A 485 -18.08 -14.64 -8.94
CA HIS A 485 -17.27 -13.62 -9.61
C HIS A 485 -17.96 -12.25 -9.66
N LEU A 486 -19.27 -12.21 -9.87
CA LEU A 486 -20.07 -11.00 -9.89
C LEU A 486 -20.11 -10.32 -8.52
N VAL A 487 -20.35 -11.09 -7.45
CA VAL A 487 -20.27 -10.55 -6.08
C VAL A 487 -18.89 -9.96 -5.80
N ALA A 488 -17.82 -10.64 -6.26
CA ALA A 488 -16.46 -10.12 -6.15
C ALA A 488 -16.24 -8.81 -6.92
N LEU A 489 -16.85 -8.66 -8.11
CA LEU A 489 -16.84 -7.40 -8.86
C LEU A 489 -17.58 -6.29 -8.11
N VAL A 490 -18.81 -6.55 -7.64
CA VAL A 490 -19.63 -5.56 -6.91
C VAL A 490 -18.89 -5.01 -5.69
N LEU A 491 -18.18 -5.88 -4.96
CA LEU A 491 -17.36 -5.51 -3.80
C LEU A 491 -16.22 -4.53 -4.12
N GLN A 492 -15.75 -4.47 -5.37
CA GLN A 492 -14.59 -3.67 -5.78
C GLN A 492 -14.95 -2.47 -6.68
N THR A 493 -16.07 -2.53 -7.39
CA THR A 493 -16.50 -1.48 -8.32
C THR A 493 -16.73 -0.14 -7.61
N GLU A 494 -16.24 0.96 -8.16
CA GLU A 494 -16.55 2.30 -7.65
C GLU A 494 -18.03 2.65 -7.78
N THR A 495 -18.58 3.29 -6.75
CA THR A 495 -19.94 3.84 -6.87
C THR A 495 -19.95 4.96 -7.90
N ASP A 496 -20.82 4.83 -8.90
CA ASP A 496 -21.21 5.97 -9.73
C ASP A 496 -22.13 6.92 -8.93
N ALA A 497 -21.53 7.93 -8.29
CA ALA A 497 -22.27 8.91 -7.49
C ALA A 497 -23.36 9.65 -8.31
N ALA A 498 -23.11 9.89 -9.61
CA ALA A 498 -24.08 10.53 -10.48
C ALA A 498 -25.28 9.61 -10.78
N ARG A 499 -25.05 8.31 -11.04
CA ARG A 499 -26.15 7.31 -11.11
C ARG A 499 -26.88 7.22 -9.78
N TRP A 500 -26.14 7.02 -8.68
CA TRP A 500 -26.71 6.85 -7.35
C TRP A 500 -27.65 8.02 -6.97
N SER A 501 -27.25 9.25 -7.28
CA SER A 501 -28.07 10.44 -7.02
C SER A 501 -29.39 10.48 -7.80
N ARG A 502 -29.49 9.74 -8.92
CA ARG A 502 -30.68 9.66 -9.77
C ARG A 502 -31.58 8.47 -9.43
N LEU A 503 -31.13 7.53 -8.59
CA LEU A 503 -31.95 6.38 -8.19
C LEU A 503 -33.20 6.81 -7.42
N PRO A 504 -34.32 6.05 -7.53
CA PRO A 504 -35.50 6.26 -6.71
C PRO A 504 -35.19 6.20 -5.21
N GLN A 505 -35.83 7.03 -4.41
CA GLN A 505 -35.65 7.00 -2.95
C GLN A 505 -36.36 5.77 -2.36
N ALA A 506 -35.65 4.97 -1.58
CA ALA A 506 -36.24 3.86 -0.84
C ALA A 506 -37.19 4.36 0.27
N LYS A 507 -38.30 3.63 0.47
CA LYS A 507 -39.23 3.87 1.60
C LYS A 507 -38.67 3.37 2.95
N THR A 508 -37.68 2.49 2.89
CA THR A 508 -36.94 1.96 4.02
C THR A 508 -35.92 2.98 4.52
N ALA A 509 -35.69 3.03 5.83
CA ALA A 509 -34.65 3.86 6.43
C ALA A 509 -33.55 2.96 7.03
N LEU A 510 -32.30 3.38 6.86
CA LEU A 510 -31.12 2.80 7.48
C LEU A 510 -30.47 3.87 8.37
N LYS A 511 -30.28 3.56 9.65
CA LYS A 511 -29.74 4.51 10.63
C LYS A 511 -28.62 3.85 11.41
N ALA A 512 -27.44 4.47 11.36
CA ALA A 512 -26.34 4.18 12.26
C ALA A 512 -26.61 4.80 13.65
N GLU A 513 -26.34 4.04 14.70
CA GLU A 513 -26.47 4.52 16.09
C GLU A 513 -25.12 4.84 16.72
N HIS A 514 -25.15 5.74 17.70
CA HIS A 514 -23.97 6.10 18.48
C HIS A 514 -23.38 4.84 19.13
N PHE A 515 -22.05 4.79 19.18
CA PHE A 515 -21.31 3.73 19.85
C PHE A 515 -20.07 4.28 20.53
N VAL A 516 -19.49 3.45 21.39
CA VAL A 516 -18.24 3.75 22.10
C VAL A 516 -17.20 2.71 21.69
N ALA A 517 -16.00 3.15 21.37
CA ALA A 517 -14.86 2.29 21.06
C ALA A 517 -13.78 2.39 22.15
N ILE A 518 -13.06 1.28 22.36
CA ILE A 518 -11.93 1.22 23.29
C ILE A 518 -10.72 0.73 22.49
N PRO A 519 -9.56 1.40 22.57
CA PRO A 519 -8.35 0.94 21.88
C PRO A 519 -7.99 -0.50 22.22
N GLY A 520 -7.79 -1.33 21.20
CA GLY A 520 -7.45 -2.74 21.31
C GLY A 520 -8.64 -3.69 21.47
N ASP A 521 -9.85 -3.16 21.73
CA ASP A 521 -11.08 -3.95 21.86
C ASP A 521 -12.01 -3.78 20.66
N VAL A 522 -12.87 -4.78 20.43
CA VAL A 522 -13.88 -4.76 19.37
C VAL A 522 -15.09 -3.94 19.83
N ALA A 523 -15.35 -2.85 19.13
CA ALA A 523 -16.55 -2.02 19.29
C ALA A 523 -17.66 -2.51 18.35
N THR A 524 -18.91 -2.25 18.71
CA THR A 524 -20.07 -2.57 17.86
C THR A 524 -20.78 -1.29 17.44
N LEU A 525 -20.84 -1.03 16.14
CA LEU A 525 -21.69 0.00 15.52
C LEU A 525 -23.03 -0.64 15.12
N PRO A 526 -24.16 -0.30 15.79
CA PRO A 526 -25.48 -0.79 15.42
C PRO A 526 -26.02 -0.04 14.19
N LEU A 527 -26.52 -0.78 13.21
CA LEU A 527 -27.28 -0.26 12.08
C LEU A 527 -28.73 -0.72 12.19
N LEU A 528 -29.62 0.20 12.53
CA LEU A 528 -31.06 -0.05 12.57
C LEU A 528 -31.66 0.12 11.18
N MET A 529 -32.30 -0.94 10.70
CA MET A 529 -33.03 -0.95 9.44
C MET A 529 -34.50 -1.23 9.70
N LYS A 530 -35.37 -0.37 9.15
CA LYS A 530 -36.82 -0.58 9.20
C LYS A 530 -37.35 -0.87 7.81
N VAL A 531 -37.42 -2.16 7.48
CA VAL A 531 -37.88 -2.67 6.18
C VAL A 531 -39.38 -2.40 6.04
N ARG A 532 -39.76 -1.54 5.08
CA ARG A 532 -41.16 -1.18 4.78
C ARG A 532 -41.46 -1.42 3.30
N GLY A 533 -42.58 -2.07 3.00
CA GLY A 533 -43.10 -2.17 1.62
C GLY A 533 -42.42 -3.26 0.79
N ASP A 534 -42.12 -2.89 -0.46
CA ASP A 534 -41.71 -3.74 -1.59
C ASP A 534 -40.49 -4.60 -1.21
N GLU A 535 -40.68 -5.90 -1.24
CA GLU A 535 -39.86 -6.97 -0.67
C GLU A 535 -38.37 -6.90 -1.09
N PRO A 536 -37.49 -6.27 -0.28
CA PRO A 536 -36.14 -5.96 -0.74
C PRO A 536 -35.28 -7.22 -0.66
N ALA A 537 -34.58 -7.58 -1.73
CA ALA A 537 -33.74 -8.78 -1.81
C ALA A 537 -32.31 -8.55 -1.30
N GLY A 538 -31.87 -7.29 -1.18
CA GLY A 538 -30.51 -6.99 -0.73
C GLY A 538 -30.26 -5.54 -0.33
N LEU A 539 -29.10 -5.32 0.31
CA LEU A 539 -28.58 -4.04 0.78
C LEU A 539 -27.09 -3.94 0.42
N GLN A 540 -26.68 -2.81 -0.14
CA GLN A 540 -25.28 -2.47 -0.39
C GLN A 540 -24.97 -1.09 0.20
N PHE A 541 -23.77 -0.87 0.74
CA PHE A 541 -23.29 0.45 1.13
C PHE A 541 -21.76 0.51 1.25
N ASP A 542 -21.22 1.73 1.21
CA ASP A 542 -19.83 2.03 1.52
C ASP A 542 -19.71 2.55 2.96
N LEU A 543 -18.77 2.00 3.70
CA LEU A 543 -18.45 2.34 5.09
C LEU A 543 -17.08 3.02 5.13
N GLN A 544 -17.08 4.34 5.32
CA GLN A 544 -15.86 5.12 5.54
C GLN A 544 -15.51 5.13 7.04
N LEU A 545 -14.34 4.57 7.36
CA LEU A 545 -13.77 4.52 8.70
C LEU A 545 -12.56 5.46 8.85
N PRO A 546 -12.24 5.91 10.07
CA PRO A 546 -10.98 6.60 10.34
C PRO A 546 -9.76 5.71 10.06
N LYS A 547 -8.59 6.31 9.77
CA LYS A 547 -7.37 5.62 9.33
C LYS A 547 -6.94 4.44 10.23
N ASP A 548 -7.13 4.57 11.54
CA ASP A 548 -6.70 3.58 12.53
C ASP A 548 -7.84 2.67 13.03
N MET A 549 -8.96 2.61 12.30
CA MET A 549 -10.11 1.76 12.58
C MET A 549 -10.40 0.84 11.39
N LYS A 550 -10.65 -0.44 11.67
CA LYS A 550 -10.97 -1.46 10.65
C LYS A 550 -12.30 -2.13 10.92
N LEU A 551 -12.97 -2.57 9.85
CA LEU A 551 -14.13 -3.45 9.93
C LEU A 551 -13.65 -4.89 10.12
N ASP A 552 -13.91 -5.47 11.29
CA ASP A 552 -13.57 -6.85 11.63
C ASP A 552 -14.62 -7.83 11.11
N LYS A 553 -15.91 -7.52 11.35
CA LYS A 553 -17.00 -8.42 11.00
C LYS A 553 -18.33 -7.70 10.84
N VAL A 554 -19.21 -8.26 10.02
CA VAL A 554 -20.62 -7.88 9.96
C VAL A 554 -21.48 -9.02 10.49
N MET A 555 -22.31 -8.76 11.50
CA MET A 555 -23.25 -9.72 12.07
C MET A 555 -24.67 -9.35 11.68
N LEU A 556 -25.40 -10.34 11.17
CA LEU A 556 -26.81 -10.22 10.82
C LEU A 556 -27.68 -10.71 11.98
N PRO A 557 -28.91 -10.19 12.15
CA PRO A 557 -29.82 -10.70 13.17
C PRO A 557 -30.26 -12.13 12.84
N ASP A 558 -30.59 -12.93 13.87
CA ASP A 558 -30.97 -14.34 13.71
C ASP A 558 -32.16 -14.55 12.76
N THR A 559 -33.06 -13.57 12.69
CA THR A 559 -34.21 -13.58 11.77
C THR A 559 -33.80 -13.55 10.29
N TRP A 560 -32.56 -13.16 9.99
CA TRP A 560 -31.98 -13.06 8.66
C TRP A 560 -31.03 -14.22 8.35
N CYS A 561 -31.26 -15.40 8.93
CA CYS A 561 -30.44 -16.60 8.74
C CYS A 561 -30.27 -17.07 7.28
N ASN A 562 -31.16 -16.64 6.38
CA ASN A 562 -31.09 -16.93 4.94
C ASN A 562 -30.39 -15.83 4.13
N MET A 563 -29.86 -14.79 4.76
CA MET A 563 -29.12 -13.73 4.09
C MET A 563 -27.62 -14.05 4.12
N LYS A 564 -26.93 -13.70 3.05
CA LYS A 564 -25.46 -13.69 2.99
C LYS A 564 -24.98 -12.27 3.23
N VAL A 565 -23.84 -12.14 3.88
CA VAL A 565 -23.11 -10.88 3.98
C VAL A 565 -21.68 -11.11 3.53
N GLN A 566 -21.18 -10.19 2.72
CA GLN A 566 -19.77 -10.10 2.35
C GLN A 566 -19.34 -8.64 2.42
N PHE A 567 -18.06 -8.43 2.68
CA PHE A 567 -17.47 -7.11 2.62
C PHE A 567 -16.03 -7.21 2.13
N SER A 568 -15.54 -6.12 1.55
CA SER A 568 -14.16 -6.01 1.10
C SER A 568 -13.67 -4.58 1.30
N GLN A 569 -12.40 -4.45 1.65
CA GLN A 569 -11.74 -3.16 1.73
C GLN A 569 -11.39 -2.71 0.30
N ARG A 570 -11.79 -1.48 -0.06
CA ARG A 570 -11.56 -0.91 -1.39
C ARG A 570 -10.38 0.06 -1.41
N ASP A 571 -10.18 0.78 -0.30
CA ASP A 571 -9.02 1.62 -0.04
C ASP A 571 -8.72 1.63 1.47
N ASP A 572 -7.71 2.38 1.92
CA ASP A 572 -7.25 2.42 3.31
C ASP A 572 -8.35 2.74 4.36
N GLN A 573 -9.47 3.33 3.94
CA GLN A 573 -10.53 3.81 4.84
C GLN A 573 -11.95 3.41 4.42
N CYS A 574 -12.15 2.88 3.21
CA CYS A 574 -13.45 2.53 2.68
C CYS A 574 -13.65 1.02 2.58
N TYR A 575 -14.71 0.53 3.21
CA TYR A 575 -15.18 -0.86 3.09
C TYR A 575 -16.50 -0.89 2.33
N ARG A 576 -16.61 -1.74 1.30
CA ARG A 576 -17.92 -2.06 0.72
C ARG A 576 -18.53 -3.23 1.45
N VAL A 577 -19.79 -3.08 1.85
CA VAL A 577 -20.59 -4.16 2.45
C VAL A 577 -21.77 -4.47 1.53
N VAL A 578 -21.98 -5.76 1.25
CA VAL A 578 -23.12 -6.27 0.48
C VAL A 578 -23.83 -7.37 1.27
N LEU A 579 -25.16 -7.30 1.29
CA LEU A 579 -26.06 -8.24 1.94
C LEU A 579 -27.12 -8.66 0.93
N TYR A 580 -27.34 -9.96 0.75
CA TYR A 580 -28.33 -10.44 -0.23
C TYR A 580 -28.92 -11.79 0.15
N GLY A 581 -30.14 -12.04 -0.32
CA GLY A 581 -30.88 -13.27 -0.02
C GLY A 581 -30.32 -14.51 -0.68
N ASN A 582 -30.38 -15.63 0.05
CA ASN A 582 -30.18 -16.95 -0.55
C ASN A 582 -31.44 -17.31 -1.35
N LYS A 583 -31.26 -17.74 -2.60
CA LYS A 583 -32.34 -18.10 -3.54
C LYS A 583 -33.33 -16.99 -3.91
N GLY A 584 -32.93 -15.72 -3.87
CA GLY A 584 -33.83 -14.61 -4.21
C GLY A 584 -34.81 -14.21 -3.11
N ASN A 585 -34.61 -14.69 -1.88
CA ASN A 585 -35.48 -14.36 -0.75
C ASN A 585 -35.38 -12.89 -0.38
N ALA A 586 -36.53 -12.27 -0.12
CA ALA A 586 -36.60 -10.94 0.43
C ALA A 586 -36.12 -10.87 1.90
N LEU A 587 -35.61 -9.71 2.27
CA LEU A 587 -35.33 -9.30 3.64
C LEU A 587 -36.63 -9.35 4.46
N PRO A 588 -36.60 -9.99 5.65
CA PRO A 588 -37.76 -10.04 6.54
C PRO A 588 -38.32 -8.65 6.87
N LYS A 589 -39.64 -8.49 6.72
CA LYS A 589 -40.35 -7.25 7.08
C LYS A 589 -40.23 -6.99 8.58
N GLY A 590 -40.05 -5.72 8.95
CA GLY A 590 -39.97 -5.29 10.34
C GLY A 590 -38.73 -4.46 10.65
N THR A 591 -38.35 -4.42 11.92
CA THR A 591 -37.14 -3.75 12.38
C THR A 591 -36.06 -4.78 12.61
N ALA A 592 -34.88 -4.54 12.07
CA ALA A 592 -33.71 -5.39 12.17
C ALA A 592 -32.50 -4.54 12.59
N GLN A 593 -31.59 -5.14 13.35
CA GLN A 593 -30.31 -4.54 13.74
C GLN A 593 -29.19 -5.36 13.12
N ILE A 594 -28.38 -4.72 12.28
CA ILE A 594 -27.12 -5.25 11.75
C ILE A 594 -26.01 -4.69 12.64
N GLU A 595 -25.03 -5.52 13.00
CA GLU A 595 -23.91 -5.08 13.84
C GLU A 595 -22.61 -5.07 13.03
N LEU A 596 -21.96 -3.91 12.95
CA LEU A 596 -20.62 -3.77 12.40
C LEU A 596 -19.62 -3.81 13.56
N ARG A 597 -18.77 -4.84 13.58
CA ARG A 597 -17.69 -4.99 14.55
C ARG A 597 -16.48 -4.23 14.06
N LEU A 598 -16.06 -3.22 14.83
CA LEU A 598 -15.00 -2.29 14.47
C LEU A 598 -13.85 -2.44 15.47
N LEU A 599 -12.62 -2.44 14.97
CA LEU A 599 -11.42 -2.53 15.80
C LEU A 599 -10.54 -1.31 15.58
N ALA A 600 -10.28 -0.55 16.65
CA ALA A 600 -9.31 0.53 16.66
C ALA A 600 -8.13 0.12 17.54
N GLN A 601 -6.92 0.08 17.01
CA GLN A 601 -5.73 -0.35 17.77
C GLN A 601 -5.20 0.75 18.71
N GLN A 602 -5.50 2.01 18.40
CA GLN A 602 -5.02 3.18 19.10
C GLN A 602 -6.14 4.21 19.26
N GLN A 603 -5.90 5.22 20.09
CA GLN A 603 -6.82 6.33 20.27
C GLN A 603 -6.93 7.16 18.98
N ILE A 604 -8.16 7.38 18.51
CA ILE A 604 -8.45 8.24 17.35
C ILE A 604 -8.71 9.67 17.83
N ALA A 605 -8.17 10.63 17.09
CA ALA A 605 -8.33 12.06 17.38
C ALA A 605 -9.82 12.45 17.34
N THR A 606 -10.27 13.32 18.26
CA THR A 606 -11.70 13.61 18.47
C THR A 606 -12.39 14.12 17.20
N GLU A 607 -11.68 14.91 16.40
CA GLU A 607 -12.13 15.45 15.12
C GLU A 607 -12.30 14.38 14.02
N GLU A 608 -11.62 13.24 14.15
CA GLU A 608 -11.68 12.11 13.22
C GLU A 608 -12.71 11.05 13.64
N ARG A 609 -13.38 11.20 14.80
CA ARG A 609 -14.34 10.21 15.33
C ARG A 609 -15.71 10.26 14.66
N THR A 610 -15.72 10.04 13.35
CA THR A 610 -16.93 9.95 12.54
C THR A 610 -16.85 8.73 11.64
N VAL A 611 -17.93 7.98 11.57
CA VAL A 611 -18.14 6.91 10.60
C VAL A 611 -19.18 7.39 9.60
N ASN A 612 -18.88 7.27 8.30
CA ASN A 612 -19.82 7.64 7.24
C ASN A 612 -20.31 6.38 6.53
N ILE A 613 -21.62 6.33 6.30
CA ILE A 613 -22.22 5.35 5.41
C ILE A 613 -22.68 6.10 4.17
N THR A 614 -22.08 5.79 3.03
CA THR A 614 -22.33 6.46 1.75
C THR A 614 -22.78 5.43 0.73
N ALA A 615 -23.27 5.91 -0.42
CA ALA A 615 -23.65 5.06 -1.54
C ALA A 615 -24.63 3.93 -1.20
N ALA A 616 -25.44 4.09 -0.15
CA ALA A 616 -26.31 3.02 0.30
C ALA A 616 -27.44 2.78 -0.70
N THR A 617 -27.64 1.53 -1.11
CA THR A 617 -28.70 1.10 -2.02
C THR A 617 -29.45 -0.10 -1.47
N LEU A 618 -30.75 -0.13 -1.71
CA LEU A 618 -31.63 -1.25 -1.46
C LEU A 618 -32.04 -1.84 -2.80
N THR A 619 -31.87 -3.14 -2.97
CA THR A 619 -32.21 -3.83 -4.22
C THR A 619 -33.50 -4.62 -3.99
N ASP A 620 -34.49 -4.48 -4.89
CA ASP A 620 -35.72 -5.26 -4.85
C ASP A 620 -35.56 -6.66 -5.48
N CYS A 621 -36.59 -7.50 -5.38
CA CYS A 621 -36.59 -8.84 -5.98
C CYS A 621 -36.62 -8.86 -7.52
N ASN A 622 -36.77 -7.72 -8.18
CA ASN A 622 -36.66 -7.62 -9.63
C ASN A 622 -35.25 -7.18 -10.08
N GLY A 623 -34.34 -6.93 -9.14
CA GLY A 623 -33.01 -6.41 -9.45
C GLY A 623 -33.04 -4.92 -9.80
N ASN A 624 -33.88 -4.13 -9.13
CA ASN A 624 -33.84 -2.67 -9.24
C ASN A 624 -33.28 -2.04 -7.96
N ASP A 625 -32.38 -1.08 -8.13
CA ASP A 625 -31.81 -0.31 -7.03
C ASP A 625 -32.68 0.89 -6.63
N GLN A 626 -32.72 1.13 -5.32
CA GLN A 626 -33.27 2.33 -4.71
C GLN A 626 -32.22 2.93 -3.77
N ARG A 627 -32.03 4.25 -3.78
CA ARG A 627 -31.06 4.90 -2.87
C ARG A 627 -31.59 4.97 -1.44
N LEU A 628 -30.69 4.76 -0.49
CA LEU A 628 -30.89 4.97 0.94
C LEU A 628 -30.05 6.15 1.41
N THR A 629 -30.66 7.07 2.16
CA THR A 629 -29.93 8.18 2.76
C THR A 629 -29.50 7.80 4.16
N CYS A 630 -28.19 7.81 4.41
CA CYS A 630 -27.62 7.58 5.74
C CYS A 630 -27.00 8.87 6.27
N GLN A 631 -26.99 9.02 7.59
CA GLN A 631 -26.35 10.14 8.26
C GLN A 631 -24.99 9.69 8.83
N PRO A 632 -23.97 10.55 8.81
CA PRO A 632 -22.74 10.32 9.57
C PRO A 632 -23.05 10.06 11.04
N VAL A 633 -22.30 9.16 11.66
CA VAL A 633 -22.39 8.88 13.10
C VAL A 633 -21.09 9.25 13.78
N LYS A 634 -21.19 10.03 14.86
CA LYS A 634 -20.06 10.26 15.75
C LYS A 634 -19.99 9.15 16.79
N PHE A 635 -18.77 8.81 17.18
CA PHE A 635 -18.53 7.83 18.23
C PHE A 635 -17.59 8.39 19.29
N ASP A 636 -17.70 7.88 20.50
CA ASP A 636 -16.78 8.23 21.57
C ASP A 636 -15.69 7.17 21.71
N MET A 637 -14.55 7.57 22.28
CA MET A 637 -13.51 6.62 22.65
C MET A 637 -13.19 6.73 24.13
N GLU A 638 -13.26 5.59 24.80
CA GLU A 638 -12.85 5.44 26.19
C GLU A 638 -11.44 4.89 26.26
N ALA A 639 -10.60 5.47 27.13
CA ALA A 639 -9.21 5.04 27.29
C ALA A 639 -9.08 3.63 27.92
N THR A 640 -10.18 3.08 28.46
CA THR A 640 -10.29 1.76 29.09
C THR A 640 -11.76 1.36 29.19
N GLY A 641 -12.12 0.09 28.94
CA GLY A 641 -13.48 -0.43 29.13
C GLY A 641 -13.98 -0.33 30.56
N VAL A 642 -14.64 0.77 30.88
CA VAL A 642 -15.27 1.02 32.17
C VAL A 642 -16.73 1.37 31.90
N ASN A 643 -17.57 0.33 31.89
CA ASN A 643 -19.00 0.51 32.10
C ASN A 643 -19.20 1.38 33.35
N SER A 644 -19.75 2.58 33.15
CA SER A 644 -20.34 3.36 34.24
C SER A 644 -21.67 2.70 34.61
N THR A 645 -21.61 1.64 35.40
CA THR A 645 -22.80 1.11 36.06
C THR A 645 -22.48 0.69 37.49
N THR A 646 -23.16 1.37 38.42
CA THR A 646 -23.40 1.06 39.84
C THR A 646 -22.22 1.13 40.82
N ALA A 647 -22.50 1.76 41.96
CA ALA A 647 -21.62 1.98 43.10
C ALA A 647 -20.90 0.70 43.54
N THR A 648 -19.59 0.77 43.79
CA THR A 648 -18.80 -0.38 44.26
C THR A 648 -18.69 -0.37 45.79
N ASP A 649 -18.90 -1.55 46.39
CA ASP A 649 -18.84 -1.90 47.83
C ASP A 649 -17.43 -1.78 48.47
N TRP A 650 -16.56 -0.93 47.92
CA TRP A 650 -15.15 -0.84 48.31
C TRP A 650 -14.88 0.50 48.98
N SER A 651 -14.17 0.48 50.10
CA SER A 651 -13.57 1.69 50.67
C SER A 651 -12.06 1.60 50.59
N VAL A 652 -11.46 2.66 50.03
CA VAL A 652 -10.02 2.77 49.82
C VAL A 652 -9.50 3.99 50.57
N THR A 653 -8.46 3.79 51.38
CA THR A 653 -7.82 4.88 52.15
C THR A 653 -6.30 4.82 52.01
N GLY A 654 -5.69 6.01 51.89
CA GLY A 654 -4.24 6.21 51.85
C GLY A 654 -3.70 6.74 53.17
N GLY A 655 -2.37 6.78 53.29
CA GLY A 655 -1.66 7.08 54.53
C GLY A 655 -0.21 6.57 54.44
N LYS A 656 0.27 5.93 55.51
CA LYS A 656 1.56 5.20 55.48
C LYS A 656 1.52 3.95 54.61
N THR A 657 0.35 3.34 54.50
CA THR A 657 0.08 2.13 53.73
C THR A 657 -1.25 2.28 53.01
N LEU A 658 -1.46 1.50 51.95
CA LEU A 658 -2.76 1.42 51.28
C LEU A 658 -3.67 0.47 52.06
N THR A 659 -4.85 0.92 52.47
CA THR A 659 -5.86 0.07 53.12
C THR A 659 -7.12 -0.01 52.25
N VAL A 660 -7.54 -1.24 51.95
CA VAL A 660 -8.71 -1.55 51.12
C VAL A 660 -9.64 -2.49 51.86
N ARG A 661 -10.89 -2.08 52.08
CA ARG A 661 -11.94 -2.91 52.67
C ARG A 661 -12.95 -3.30 51.60
N THR A 662 -13.21 -4.60 51.49
CA THR A 662 -14.14 -5.21 50.53
C THR A 662 -14.90 -6.36 51.22
N GLU A 663 -16.16 -6.59 50.86
CA GLU A 663 -16.93 -7.73 51.35
C GLU A 663 -16.68 -9.03 50.54
N HIS A 664 -15.97 -8.92 49.40
CA HIS A 664 -15.73 -10.03 48.49
C HIS A 664 -14.23 -10.21 48.16
N ALA A 665 -13.84 -11.44 47.85
CA ALA A 665 -12.51 -11.75 47.33
C ALA A 665 -12.38 -11.22 45.89
N GLY A 666 -11.21 -10.76 45.49
CA GLY A 666 -11.00 -10.21 44.15
C GLY A 666 -9.56 -9.80 43.87
N SER A 667 -9.32 -9.17 42.73
CA SER A 667 -8.01 -8.65 42.34
C SER A 667 -8.06 -7.13 42.19
N LEU A 668 -7.08 -6.43 42.76
CA LEU A 668 -6.95 -4.99 42.75
C LEU A 668 -5.72 -4.57 41.94
N ARG A 669 -5.92 -3.70 40.94
CA ARG A 669 -4.84 -3.07 40.19
C ARG A 669 -4.59 -1.66 40.71
N ILE A 670 -3.33 -1.32 40.94
CA ILE A 670 -2.85 -0.04 41.44
C ILE A 670 -2.11 0.65 40.32
N TYR A 671 -2.55 1.85 39.96
CA TYR A 671 -2.02 2.62 38.83
C TYR A 671 -1.21 3.81 39.32
N GLY A 672 -0.15 4.16 38.58
CA GLY A 672 0.53 5.45 38.70
C GLY A 672 -0.28 6.57 38.06
N LEU A 673 0.13 7.83 38.27
CA LEU A 673 -0.48 9.00 37.61
C LEU A 673 -0.28 9.03 36.09
N ASP A 674 0.68 8.26 35.59
CA ASP A 674 0.92 8.02 34.16
C ASP A 674 0.04 6.88 33.59
N SER A 675 -0.94 6.42 34.37
CA SER A 675 -1.89 5.35 34.04
C SER A 675 -1.25 3.97 33.80
N ARG A 676 0.02 3.78 34.16
CA ARG A 676 0.67 2.45 34.11
C ARG A 676 0.33 1.65 35.37
N ILE A 677 0.15 0.34 35.21
CA ILE A 677 -0.05 -0.56 36.35
C ILE A 677 1.27 -0.65 37.12
N VAL A 678 1.26 -0.15 38.34
CA VAL A 678 2.39 -0.24 39.26
C VAL A 678 2.41 -1.60 39.95
N ARG A 679 1.23 -2.10 40.34
CA ARG A 679 1.11 -3.38 41.06
C ARG A 679 -0.28 -3.98 40.94
N THR A 680 -0.37 -5.31 40.96
CA THR A 680 -1.62 -6.05 41.12
C THR A 680 -1.60 -6.82 42.43
N CYS A 681 -2.67 -6.76 43.22
CA CYS A 681 -2.79 -7.35 44.54
C CYS A 681 -4.06 -8.21 44.63
N GLN A 682 -3.99 -9.34 45.34
CA GLN A 682 -5.17 -10.16 45.64
C GLN A 682 -5.83 -9.66 46.93
N LEU A 683 -7.15 -9.49 46.90
CA LEU A 683 -7.98 -9.08 48.02
C LEU A 683 -8.71 -10.30 48.61
N LYS A 684 -8.75 -10.36 49.94
CA LYS A 684 -9.64 -11.24 50.70
C LYS A 684 -10.82 -10.43 51.26
N PRO A 685 -11.98 -11.05 51.53
CA PRO A 685 -13.05 -10.38 52.27
C PRO A 685 -12.53 -9.81 53.59
N GLY A 686 -12.91 -8.58 53.92
CA GLY A 686 -12.40 -7.82 55.06
C GLY A 686 -11.40 -6.72 54.69
N THR A 687 -10.54 -6.34 55.63
CA THR A 687 -9.56 -5.26 55.46
C THR A 687 -8.22 -5.83 54.99
N ASN A 688 -7.74 -5.34 53.84
CA ASN A 688 -6.46 -5.69 53.23
C ASN A 688 -5.53 -4.48 53.30
N THR A 689 -4.26 -4.69 53.65
CA THR A 689 -3.26 -3.62 53.74
C THR A 689 -2.05 -3.94 52.87
N PHE A 690 -1.56 -2.95 52.12
CA PHE A 690 -0.44 -3.09 51.20
C PHE A 690 0.59 -1.98 51.41
N ASP A 691 1.85 -2.37 51.50
CA ASP A 691 2.96 -1.43 51.45
C ASP A 691 3.23 -0.98 50.01
N LEU A 692 3.24 0.34 49.82
CA LEU A 692 3.60 1.00 48.56
C LEU A 692 4.68 2.06 48.81
N PRO A 693 5.48 2.39 47.79
CA PRO A 693 6.34 3.57 47.85
C PRO A 693 5.54 4.86 48.08
N THR A 694 6.21 5.90 48.60
CA THR A 694 5.62 7.24 48.68
C THR A 694 5.26 7.73 47.28
N GLY A 695 4.01 8.13 47.06
CA GLY A 695 3.52 8.49 45.74
C GLY A 695 2.01 8.71 45.69
N THR A 696 1.54 9.19 44.55
CA THR A 696 0.11 9.29 44.24
C THR A 696 -0.27 8.18 43.28
N TYR A 697 -1.34 7.46 43.62
CA TYR A 697 -1.84 6.32 42.85
C TYR A 697 -3.31 6.49 42.53
N ILE A 698 -3.76 5.86 41.45
CA ILE A 698 -5.18 5.71 41.13
C ILE A 698 -5.60 4.27 41.41
N ILE A 699 -6.60 4.10 42.26
CA ILE A 699 -7.05 2.80 42.75
C ILE A 699 -8.58 2.83 42.75
N ASN A 700 -9.20 1.93 41.97
CA ASN A 700 -10.65 1.90 41.78
C ASN A 700 -11.25 3.27 41.43
N GLY A 701 -10.58 4.04 40.55
CA GLY A 701 -11.01 5.37 40.13
C GLY A 701 -10.79 6.50 41.17
N GLN A 702 -10.25 6.19 42.35
CA GLN A 702 -9.95 7.19 43.38
C GLN A 702 -8.46 7.51 43.43
N LYS A 703 -8.14 8.79 43.59
CA LYS A 703 -6.78 9.26 43.85
C LYS A 703 -6.42 9.00 45.32
N VAL A 704 -5.39 8.19 45.53
CA VAL A 704 -4.91 7.78 46.86
C VAL A 704 -3.44 8.20 47.01
N VAL A 705 -3.12 8.85 48.12
CA VAL A 705 -1.76 9.34 48.40
C VAL A 705 -1.12 8.50 49.50
N ILE A 706 0.07 7.97 49.24
CA ILE A 706 0.90 7.24 50.20
C ILE A 706 2.07 8.14 50.62
N HIS A 707 2.22 8.35 51.92
CA HIS A 707 3.29 9.14 52.52
C HIS A 707 3.85 8.40 53.74
N ARG A 708 5.17 8.25 53.83
CA ARG A 708 5.83 7.57 54.95
C ARG A 708 5.98 8.46 56.17
#